data_AF-A0AAD5S0N6-F1
#
_entry.id   AF-A0AAD5S0N6-F1
#
_cell.length_a   1.000
_cell.length_b   1.000
_cell.length_c   1.000
_cell.angle_alpha   90.00
_cell.angle_beta   90.00
_cell.angle_gamma   90.00
#
_symmetry.space_group_name_H-M   'P 1'
#
loop_
_entity.id
_entity.type
_entity.pdbx_description
1 polymer ?
#
loop_
_entity_poly.entity_id
_entity_poly.type
_entity_poly.pdbx_seq_one_letter_code
_entity_poly.pdbx_strand_id
1 'polypeptide(L)'
;PQDYPKSGPQISINTPVSHPNVFGSWICCDILKGKIVRSGGYVGGYTPAYTLQTILVQLLSFFTAEKVDQDYGNAAYTVRELSGYSPKSNEKAVLAFQCMDCGYGIDYSQVVGRQHTPKAPVKSKPQRKPKQQTQTASTSDQSVPQPTHEALELIGNAKQRRQQRRQLEREEAAARAAAFEQKRDEAMRRALQLKVQKDEIMHQVRKSGKCLLPILDSVTDIWLLIAEHYLGDDDIRNLAEAHPPFSQAESANKIRYRRDLRCFYLRTPFTSRSILGVGVNRSDDGQTRTGRKKYTLSSEFDLLSIEAFHDHGVSTAVWGEPFNAFLPLVLEEAHYQRAKGEIERSLMWLAGKGEGTRSISGKAGDVVGTVNFEPWVGVEVIAKMMNQMVVDLMKNVDDEGAKRAKASVGRYGYLAYLQPYKKSVNLHASDKALSGYCALLHLLLRLALDHPIILETAHEKVHQFLARESKRSKEAVPDLGEFLVFLALVPSVTWEKDLAAPLLRELLSRNVVWYLKDRPHLAYTSDTGKICDDLRVKQTFEASKTSLRLLMFQVHFLRSVLSSTTDSSSIPTSTSQSTAPKSDLEGFTLVCHNRKKDQIKIPVINSTTTTSSLLTTIKTLAPTYGLPSPTLSASLASQCRQILSISSFLPFFQSIAFKTSSSIASLLRGAVRDSANSGYHQNPYWDLELYELWRGQLGGNVPFEAPVGWRRNVVGNVRTGRSFFPGSGGQGGGQRIKKVVKPTVQAAWDGWGCSPDCEICYPRR
;
A
#
# COMPACT_ATOMS: atom_id res chain seq x y z
N PRO A 1 20.96 3.80 -20.34
CA PRO A 1 20.50 2.93 -21.44
C PRO A 1 19.44 3.69 -22.27
N GLN A 2 19.08 3.23 -23.48
CA GLN A 2 18.13 3.96 -24.35
C GLN A 2 16.71 4.00 -23.77
N ASP A 3 16.36 3.03 -22.93
CA ASP A 3 15.07 2.88 -22.28
C ASP A 3 15.04 3.47 -20.86
N TYR A 4 16.01 4.29 -20.46
CA TYR A 4 15.97 5.01 -19.16
C TYR A 4 14.72 5.90 -19.10
N PRO A 5 13.96 5.94 -17.98
CA PRO A 5 14.26 5.38 -16.67
C PRO A 5 13.73 3.95 -16.42
N LYS A 6 13.25 3.22 -17.43
CA LYS A 6 12.79 1.83 -17.25
C LYS A 6 13.91 0.91 -16.75
N SER A 7 15.08 1.02 -17.37
CA SER A 7 16.30 0.33 -16.96
C SER A 7 17.28 1.30 -16.29
N GLY A 8 17.96 0.80 -15.25
CA GLY A 8 18.91 1.59 -14.47
C GLY A 8 20.09 2.10 -15.29
N PRO A 9 20.69 3.24 -14.89
CA PRO A 9 21.89 3.74 -15.53
C PRO A 9 23.08 2.81 -15.24
N GLN A 10 24.01 2.73 -16.19
CA GLN A 10 25.32 2.16 -15.92
C GLN A 10 26.20 3.23 -15.30
N ILE A 11 26.77 2.94 -14.14
CA ILE A 11 27.64 3.85 -13.40
C ILE A 11 29.00 3.18 -13.23
N SER A 12 30.06 3.93 -13.57
CA SER A 12 31.45 3.53 -13.42
C SER A 12 32.20 4.52 -12.54
N ILE A 13 33.25 4.04 -11.90
CA ILE A 13 34.20 4.88 -11.17
C ILE A 13 35.43 5.11 -12.07
N ASN A 14 35.85 6.37 -12.19
CA ASN A 14 37.00 6.78 -13.01
C ASN A 14 38.24 7.15 -12.18
N THR A 15 38.14 7.15 -10.85
CA THR A 15 39.25 7.40 -9.93
C THR A 15 39.50 6.19 -9.03
N PRO A 16 40.72 5.99 -8.49
CA PRO A 16 40.96 4.86 -7.59
C PRO A 16 40.09 4.95 -6.33
N VAL A 17 39.20 3.97 -6.12
CA VAL A 17 38.39 3.81 -4.90
C VAL A 17 38.63 2.42 -4.33
N SER A 18 39.20 2.33 -3.14
CA SER A 18 39.43 1.06 -2.45
C SER A 18 38.17 0.68 -1.67
N HIS A 19 37.40 -0.26 -2.21
CA HIS A 19 36.14 -0.70 -1.62
C HIS A 19 35.87 -2.18 -1.98
N PRO A 20 35.39 -3.03 -1.04
CA PRO A 20 35.22 -4.47 -1.26
C PRO A 20 34.27 -4.83 -2.42
N ASN A 21 33.35 -3.91 -2.75
CA ASN A 21 32.38 -4.07 -3.84
C ASN A 21 32.70 -3.24 -5.09
N VAL A 22 33.94 -2.74 -5.23
CA VAL A 22 34.42 -2.08 -6.44
C VAL A 22 35.45 -2.98 -7.11
N PHE A 23 35.19 -3.35 -8.36
CA PHE A 23 36.04 -4.25 -9.14
C PHE A 23 36.51 -3.52 -10.40
N GLY A 24 37.71 -2.96 -10.34
CA GLY A 24 38.18 -2.03 -11.37
C GLY A 24 37.31 -0.77 -11.40
N SER A 25 36.61 -0.55 -12.52
CA SER A 25 35.67 0.57 -12.67
C SER A 25 34.21 0.19 -12.37
N TRP A 26 33.91 -1.09 -12.14
CA TRP A 26 32.56 -1.59 -11.91
C TRP A 26 32.18 -1.56 -10.43
N ILE A 27 30.94 -1.12 -10.13
CA ILE A 27 30.39 -1.06 -8.78
C ILE A 27 29.35 -2.18 -8.61
N CYS A 28 29.61 -3.11 -7.69
CA CYS A 28 28.64 -4.11 -7.28
C CYS A 28 27.69 -3.55 -6.23
N CYS A 29 26.64 -2.85 -6.65
CA CYS A 29 25.61 -2.31 -5.76
C CYS A 29 24.22 -2.67 -6.27
N ASP A 30 23.34 -3.12 -5.37
CA ASP A 30 21.99 -3.58 -5.75
C ASP A 30 21.14 -2.46 -6.38
N ILE A 31 21.34 -1.20 -5.98
CA ILE A 31 20.64 -0.04 -6.57
C ILE A 31 20.92 0.17 -8.07
N LEU A 32 22.02 -0.41 -8.58
CA LEU A 32 22.42 -0.34 -9.99
C LEU A 32 22.03 -1.59 -10.78
N LYS A 33 21.61 -2.65 -10.09
CA LYS A 33 21.15 -3.90 -10.69
C LYS A 33 19.63 -3.81 -10.91
N GLY A 34 19.10 -4.61 -11.84
CA GLY A 34 17.65 -4.79 -11.95
C GLY A 34 17.05 -5.35 -10.65
N LYS A 35 15.72 -5.40 -10.56
CA LYS A 35 15.01 -5.89 -9.37
C LYS A 35 15.53 -7.27 -8.94
N ILE A 36 15.97 -7.38 -7.69
CA ILE A 36 16.52 -8.59 -7.08
C ILE A 36 15.55 -9.07 -6.01
N VAL A 37 15.12 -10.33 -6.12
CA VAL A 37 14.39 -11.03 -5.07
C VAL A 37 15.34 -12.09 -4.51
N ARG A 38 15.71 -11.97 -3.23
CA ARG A 38 16.60 -12.94 -2.56
C ARG A 38 15.82 -13.83 -1.60
N SER A 39 16.32 -15.04 -1.39
CA SER A 39 15.85 -15.96 -0.35
C SER A 39 15.88 -15.27 1.02
N GLY A 40 14.73 -15.18 1.69
CA GLY A 40 14.57 -14.43 2.95
C GLY A 40 13.69 -13.19 2.85
N GLY A 41 13.15 -12.86 1.67
CA GLY A 41 12.16 -11.79 1.49
C GLY A 41 12.76 -10.41 1.26
N TYR A 42 14.06 -10.31 1.00
CA TYR A 42 14.68 -9.07 0.53
C TYR A 42 14.23 -8.79 -0.90
N VAL A 43 13.53 -7.67 -1.08
CA VAL A 43 13.22 -7.07 -2.38
C VAL A 43 14.04 -5.80 -2.48
N GLY A 44 15.02 -5.79 -3.37
CA GLY A 44 15.89 -4.64 -3.62
C GLY A 44 16.16 -4.46 -5.11
N GLY A 45 16.90 -3.44 -5.49
CA GLY A 45 17.24 -3.17 -6.89
C GLY A 45 17.00 -1.74 -7.32
N TYR A 46 17.34 -1.46 -8.57
CA TYR A 46 16.96 -0.25 -9.27
C TYR A 46 15.43 -0.16 -9.40
N THR A 47 14.88 1.04 -9.16
CA THR A 47 13.52 1.39 -9.55
C THR A 47 13.53 2.61 -10.48
N PRO A 48 12.64 2.66 -11.49
CA PRO A 48 12.45 3.86 -12.32
C PRO A 48 12.11 5.12 -11.51
N ALA A 49 11.66 4.95 -10.27
CA ALA A 49 11.40 6.03 -9.33
C ALA A 49 12.67 6.62 -8.70
N TYR A 50 13.87 6.20 -9.08
CA TYR A 50 15.10 6.87 -8.64
C TYR A 50 15.49 7.98 -9.60
N THR A 51 15.74 9.17 -9.06
CA THR A 51 16.45 10.22 -9.79
C THR A 51 17.94 9.93 -9.79
N LEU A 52 18.69 10.55 -10.71
CA LEU A 52 20.16 10.49 -10.66
C LEU A 52 20.70 11.00 -9.31
N GLN A 53 20.08 12.03 -8.74
CA GLN A 53 20.42 12.52 -7.41
C GLN A 53 20.23 11.43 -6.35
N THR A 54 19.08 10.74 -6.34
CA THR A 54 18.84 9.64 -5.40
C THR A 54 19.87 8.54 -5.55
N ILE A 55 20.21 8.15 -6.78
CA ILE A 55 21.22 7.12 -7.04
C ILE A 55 22.59 7.57 -6.49
N LEU A 56 22.99 8.82 -6.77
CA LEU A 56 24.28 9.37 -6.31
C LEU A 56 24.35 9.49 -4.79
N VAL A 57 23.28 9.90 -4.12
CA VAL A 57 23.21 9.98 -2.65
C VAL A 57 23.28 8.59 -2.01
N GLN A 58 22.61 7.61 -2.61
CA GLN A 58 22.67 6.22 -2.13
C GLN A 58 24.06 5.62 -2.35
N LEU A 59 24.71 5.90 -3.49
CA LEU A 59 26.10 5.51 -3.73
C LEU A 59 27.07 6.20 -2.76
N LEU A 60 26.86 7.48 -2.47
CA LEU A 60 27.65 8.19 -1.47
C LEU A 60 27.52 7.53 -0.09
N SER A 61 26.28 7.21 0.32
CA SER A 61 26.00 6.52 1.57
C SER A 61 26.62 5.13 1.62
N PHE A 62 26.65 4.43 0.48
CA PHE A 62 27.31 3.14 0.32
C PHE A 62 28.84 3.25 0.51
N PHE A 63 29.48 4.27 -0.08
CA PHE A 63 30.94 4.47 0.06
C PHE A 63 31.37 5.03 1.42
N THR A 64 30.48 5.68 2.15
CA THR A 64 30.77 6.22 3.50
C THR A 64 30.41 5.26 4.63
N ALA A 65 29.72 4.14 4.32
CA ALA A 65 29.34 3.17 5.32
C ALA A 65 30.56 2.49 5.97
N GLU A 66 30.56 2.38 7.29
CA GLU A 66 31.63 1.68 8.01
C GLU A 66 31.58 0.16 7.80
N LYS A 67 30.38 -0.38 7.59
CA LYS A 67 30.11 -1.80 7.36
C LYS A 67 29.28 -1.98 6.10
N VAL A 68 29.66 -2.95 5.27
CA VAL A 68 28.95 -3.28 4.04
C VAL A 68 28.64 -4.77 4.01
N ASP A 69 27.38 -5.10 3.76
CA ASP A 69 26.89 -6.48 3.62
C ASP A 69 27.40 -7.08 2.30
N GLN A 70 27.76 -8.37 2.32
CA GLN A 70 28.24 -9.09 1.13
C GLN A 70 27.25 -10.15 0.67
N ASP A 71 27.15 -10.31 -0.65
CA ASP A 71 26.21 -11.24 -1.29
C ASP A 71 26.53 -12.72 -1.03
N TYR A 72 27.76 -13.05 -0.59
CA TYR A 72 28.29 -14.41 -0.50
C TYR A 72 28.80 -14.84 0.90
N GLY A 73 28.43 -14.14 1.97
CA GLY A 73 28.85 -14.56 3.33
C GLY A 73 28.07 -13.85 4.44
N ASN A 74 27.72 -14.59 5.50
CA ASN A 74 26.91 -14.13 6.64
C ASN A 74 27.61 -13.08 7.55
N ALA A 75 28.62 -12.35 7.07
CA ALA A 75 29.34 -11.35 7.84
C ALA A 75 29.34 -10.00 7.10
N ALA A 76 28.82 -8.96 7.74
CA ALA A 76 29.04 -7.58 7.33
C ALA A 76 30.52 -7.25 7.50
N TYR A 77 31.18 -6.72 6.47
CA TYR A 77 32.60 -6.42 6.52
C TYR A 77 32.83 -4.97 6.92
N THR A 78 33.75 -4.73 7.85
CA THR A 78 34.21 -3.38 8.18
C THR A 78 35.09 -2.88 7.04
N VAL A 79 34.70 -1.79 6.38
CA VAL A 79 35.42 -1.22 5.23
C VAL A 79 36.88 -0.88 5.59
N ARG A 80 37.14 -0.52 6.85
CA ARG A 80 38.47 -0.22 7.40
C ARG A 80 39.38 -1.42 7.63
N GLU A 81 38.87 -2.64 7.77
CA GLU A 81 39.66 -3.81 8.17
C GLU A 81 40.22 -4.61 6.98
N LEU A 82 39.60 -4.49 5.79
CA LEU A 82 40.06 -5.15 4.55
C LEU A 82 40.84 -4.23 3.61
N SER A 83 40.56 -2.94 3.65
CA SER A 83 41.32 -1.97 2.89
C SER A 83 42.45 -1.46 3.78
N GLY A 84 43.72 -1.69 3.43
CA GLY A 84 44.87 -1.04 4.06
C GLY A 84 44.89 0.47 3.79
N TYR A 85 43.79 1.15 4.13
CA TYR A 85 43.42 2.46 3.60
C TYR A 85 43.92 3.57 4.49
N SER A 86 44.87 4.34 3.96
CA SER A 86 45.00 5.75 4.28
C SER A 86 44.30 6.54 3.17
N PRO A 87 43.24 7.33 3.47
CA PRO A 87 42.59 8.22 2.49
C PRO A 87 43.57 9.12 1.72
N LYS A 88 44.74 9.40 2.32
CA LYS A 88 45.79 10.26 1.78
C LYS A 88 46.58 9.64 0.62
N SER A 89 46.53 8.32 0.44
CA SER A 89 47.39 7.61 -0.54
C SER A 89 47.01 7.87 -2.00
N ASN A 90 45.72 8.07 -2.29
CA ASN A 90 45.22 8.32 -3.65
C ASN A 90 44.74 9.76 -3.86
N GLU A 91 44.77 10.59 -2.83
CA GLU A 91 44.27 11.97 -2.86
C GLU A 91 44.87 12.78 -4.02
N LYS A 92 46.18 12.64 -4.26
CA LYS A 92 46.85 13.30 -5.39
C LYS A 92 46.33 12.84 -6.76
N ALA A 93 46.05 11.55 -6.93
CA ALA A 93 45.53 11.00 -8.18
C ALA A 93 44.06 11.39 -8.41
N VAL A 94 43.28 11.47 -7.33
CA VAL A 94 41.88 11.93 -7.38
C VAL A 94 41.80 13.42 -7.70
N LEU A 95 42.60 14.26 -7.03
CA LEU A 95 42.64 15.72 -7.28
C LEU A 95 43.17 16.08 -8.66
N ALA A 96 44.03 15.24 -9.24
CA ALA A 96 44.56 15.43 -10.60
C ALA A 96 43.65 14.85 -11.69
N PHE A 97 42.54 14.20 -11.34
CA PHE A 97 41.67 13.57 -12.34
C PHE A 97 41.00 14.62 -13.23
N GLN A 98 41.09 14.38 -14.54
CA GLN A 98 40.46 15.19 -15.57
C GLN A 98 39.59 14.31 -16.45
N CYS A 99 38.32 14.68 -16.60
CA CYS A 99 37.41 13.96 -17.48
C CYS A 99 37.40 14.65 -18.86
N MET A 100 37.87 13.94 -19.89
CA MET A 100 37.87 14.46 -21.26
C MET A 100 36.47 14.52 -21.88
N ASP A 101 35.53 13.70 -21.39
CA ASP A 101 34.15 13.65 -21.91
C ASP A 101 33.30 14.83 -21.41
N CYS A 102 33.39 15.17 -20.12
CA CYS A 102 32.57 16.23 -19.51
C CYS A 102 33.34 17.50 -19.11
N GLY A 103 34.67 17.51 -19.21
CA GLY A 103 35.51 18.66 -18.87
C GLY A 103 35.79 18.85 -17.38
N TYR A 104 35.37 17.90 -16.54
CA TYR A 104 35.63 17.97 -15.09
C TYR A 104 37.13 18.02 -14.81
N GLY A 105 37.57 18.94 -13.94
CA GLY A 105 38.98 19.09 -13.53
C GLY A 105 39.90 19.71 -14.58
N ILE A 106 39.41 20.02 -15.79
CA ILE A 106 40.20 20.68 -16.83
C ILE A 106 40.24 22.19 -16.56
N ASP A 107 41.45 22.73 -16.39
CA ASP A 107 41.67 24.17 -16.31
C ASP A 107 41.66 24.80 -17.71
N TYR A 108 40.51 25.29 -18.12
CA TYR A 108 40.32 25.93 -19.42
C TYR A 108 40.97 27.32 -19.51
N SER A 109 41.40 27.94 -18.40
CA SER A 109 42.12 29.22 -18.44
C SER A 109 43.46 29.11 -19.15
N GLN A 110 44.06 27.91 -19.16
CA GLN A 110 45.30 27.62 -19.89
C GLN A 110 45.07 27.19 -21.35
N VAL A 111 43.84 26.89 -21.74
CA VAL A 111 43.49 26.45 -23.11
C VAL A 111 43.23 27.65 -24.03
N VAL A 112 42.79 28.78 -23.48
CA VAL A 112 42.48 30.02 -24.22
C VAL A 112 43.73 30.69 -24.82
N GLY A 113 44.94 30.30 -24.41
CA GLY A 113 46.20 30.86 -24.90
C GLY A 113 46.73 30.30 -26.23
N ARG A 114 46.14 29.23 -26.79
CA ARG A 114 46.51 28.73 -28.11
C ARG A 114 45.43 29.09 -29.12
N GLN A 115 45.60 30.25 -29.76
CA GLN A 115 44.91 30.53 -31.02
C GLN A 115 45.17 29.38 -31.98
N HIS A 116 44.14 28.57 -32.22
CA HIS A 116 44.13 27.60 -33.29
C HIS A 116 44.10 28.38 -34.61
N THR A 117 45.28 28.62 -35.19
CA THR A 117 45.35 28.84 -36.62
C THR A 117 44.88 27.56 -37.32
N PRO A 118 44.00 27.65 -38.33
CA PRO A 118 43.54 26.46 -39.04
C PRO A 118 44.74 25.81 -39.73
N LYS A 119 45.12 24.60 -39.29
CA LYS A 119 46.11 23.81 -40.02
C LYS A 119 45.49 23.34 -41.33
N ALA A 120 46.16 23.68 -42.43
CA ALA A 120 45.82 23.28 -43.79
C ALA A 120 45.68 21.74 -43.93
N PRO A 121 44.94 21.25 -44.94
CA PRO A 121 44.65 19.84 -45.11
C PRO A 121 45.95 19.07 -45.36
N VAL A 122 46.26 18.10 -44.50
CA VAL A 122 47.40 17.19 -44.70
C VAL A 122 47.03 16.20 -45.79
N LYS A 123 47.74 16.26 -46.92
CA LYS A 123 47.66 15.31 -48.02
C LYS A 123 47.97 13.89 -47.51
N SER A 124 47.12 12.95 -47.91
CA SER A 124 47.24 11.51 -47.64
C SER A 124 48.57 10.94 -48.14
N LYS A 125 49.28 10.19 -47.28
CA LYS A 125 50.43 9.37 -47.67
C LYS A 125 49.97 7.98 -48.18
N PRO A 126 50.70 7.35 -49.11
CA PRO A 126 50.25 6.13 -49.78
C PRO A 126 50.33 4.90 -48.88
N GLN A 127 49.34 4.01 -49.02
CA GLN A 127 49.30 2.71 -48.35
C GLN A 127 50.47 1.81 -48.80
N ARG A 128 51.18 1.23 -47.84
CA ARG A 128 52.21 0.20 -48.06
C ARG A 128 51.54 -1.13 -48.41
N LYS A 129 52.05 -1.79 -49.45
CA LYS A 129 51.67 -3.15 -49.89
C LYS A 129 51.92 -4.19 -48.78
N PRO A 130 51.12 -5.27 -48.67
CA PRO A 130 51.34 -6.34 -47.69
C PRO A 130 52.53 -7.22 -48.10
N LYS A 131 53.35 -7.61 -47.11
CA LYS A 131 54.46 -8.56 -47.25
C LYS A 131 53.94 -9.99 -47.45
N GLN A 132 54.62 -10.73 -48.32
CA GLN A 132 54.46 -12.17 -48.55
C GLN A 132 54.71 -12.97 -47.26
N GLN A 133 53.83 -13.94 -46.98
CA GLN A 133 54.00 -14.92 -45.91
C GLN A 133 54.77 -16.14 -46.44
N THR A 134 55.79 -16.51 -45.68
CA THR A 134 56.65 -17.67 -45.88
C THR A 134 55.90 -18.96 -45.52
N GLN A 135 56.12 -19.98 -46.34
CA GLN A 135 55.61 -21.35 -46.20
C GLN A 135 56.20 -22.05 -44.97
N THR A 136 55.37 -22.80 -44.25
CA THR A 136 55.79 -24.01 -43.53
C THR A 136 54.71 -25.10 -43.73
N ALA A 137 55.14 -26.24 -44.27
CA ALA A 137 54.43 -27.51 -44.31
C ALA A 137 54.42 -28.12 -42.88
N SER A 138 53.57 -29.05 -42.44
CA SER A 138 52.59 -29.99 -43.00
C SER A 138 51.86 -30.62 -41.80
N THR A 139 50.59 -31.04 -41.93
CA THR A 139 50.15 -32.46 -41.79
C THR A 139 48.63 -32.59 -41.87
N SER A 140 48.21 -33.48 -42.78
CA SER A 140 47.05 -34.40 -42.80
C SER A 140 45.63 -33.91 -42.45
N ASP A 141 44.82 -33.92 -43.52
CA ASP A 141 43.61 -34.76 -43.66
C ASP A 141 42.29 -34.27 -43.02
N GLN A 142 41.40 -33.73 -43.85
CA GLN A 142 40.06 -34.28 -44.13
C GLN A 142 39.30 -33.37 -45.10
N SER A 143 38.65 -33.99 -46.08
CA SER A 143 37.89 -33.40 -47.18
C SER A 143 36.69 -32.57 -46.73
N VAL A 144 36.69 -31.27 -47.08
CA VAL A 144 35.50 -30.41 -47.07
C VAL A 144 35.25 -29.92 -48.50
N PRO A 145 34.00 -29.91 -49.02
CA PRO A 145 33.74 -29.49 -50.40
C PRO A 145 34.14 -28.02 -50.60
N GLN A 146 34.88 -27.74 -51.67
CA GLN A 146 35.23 -26.36 -52.03
C GLN A 146 33.95 -25.57 -52.39
N PRO A 147 33.73 -24.38 -51.82
CA PRO A 147 32.57 -23.56 -52.15
C PRO A 147 32.64 -23.11 -53.61
N THR A 148 31.51 -23.16 -54.32
CA THR A 148 31.39 -22.73 -55.71
C THR A 148 31.78 -21.25 -55.87
N HIS A 149 32.26 -20.86 -57.06
CA HIS A 149 32.70 -19.48 -57.34
C HIS A 149 31.62 -18.43 -57.00
N GLU A 150 30.35 -18.78 -57.19
CA GLU A 150 29.17 -17.99 -56.83
C GLU A 150 29.02 -17.80 -55.31
N ALA A 151 29.32 -18.82 -54.50
CA ALA A 151 29.28 -18.74 -53.05
C ALA A 151 30.42 -17.86 -52.48
N LEU A 152 31.60 -17.87 -53.09
CA LEU A 152 32.71 -16.99 -52.72
C LEU A 152 32.42 -15.52 -53.04
N GLU A 153 31.73 -15.24 -54.15
CA GLU A 153 31.34 -13.89 -54.55
C GLU A 153 30.23 -13.32 -53.64
N LEU A 154 29.25 -14.14 -53.25
CA LEU A 154 28.23 -13.80 -52.25
C LEU A 154 28.84 -13.50 -50.86
N ILE A 155 29.84 -14.27 -50.44
CA ILE A 155 30.57 -14.03 -49.17
C ILE A 155 31.39 -12.74 -49.24
N GLY A 156 32.02 -12.44 -50.39
CA GLY A 156 32.76 -11.20 -50.63
C GLY A 156 31.85 -9.97 -50.55
N ASN A 157 30.71 -10.02 -51.23
CA ASN A 157 29.70 -8.97 -51.21
C ASN A 157 29.08 -8.78 -49.82
N ALA A 158 28.85 -9.85 -49.06
CA ALA A 158 28.38 -9.78 -47.68
C ALA A 158 29.41 -9.15 -46.73
N LYS A 159 30.72 -9.44 -46.90
CA LYS A 159 31.80 -8.80 -46.14
C LYS A 159 31.90 -7.29 -46.43
N GLN A 160 31.78 -6.89 -47.70
CA GLN A 160 31.76 -5.48 -48.09
C GLN A 160 30.56 -4.72 -47.50
N ARG A 161 29.35 -5.29 -47.59
CA ARG A 161 28.15 -4.70 -46.96
C ARG A 161 28.30 -4.56 -45.45
N ARG A 162 28.91 -5.54 -44.77
CA ARG A 162 29.22 -5.46 -43.33
C ARG A 162 30.22 -4.36 -43.00
N GLN A 163 31.25 -4.17 -43.83
CA GLN A 163 32.22 -3.08 -43.65
C GLN A 163 31.59 -1.71 -43.85
N GLN A 164 30.77 -1.54 -44.90
CA GLN A 164 30.04 -0.29 -45.15
C GLN A 164 29.09 0.04 -43.99
N ARG A 165 28.34 -0.95 -43.47
CA ARG A 165 27.42 -0.75 -42.34
C ARG A 165 28.15 -0.30 -41.07
N ARG A 166 29.31 -0.92 -40.76
CA ARG A 166 30.16 -0.53 -39.62
C ARG A 166 30.77 0.86 -39.78
N GLN A 167 31.04 1.28 -41.01
CA GLN A 167 31.58 2.60 -41.30
C GLN A 167 30.49 3.67 -41.12
N LEU A 168 29.29 3.41 -41.61
CA LEU A 168 28.11 4.28 -41.44
C LEU A 168 27.72 4.40 -39.95
N GLU A 169 27.73 3.30 -39.19
CA GLU A 169 27.53 3.31 -37.73
C GLU A 169 28.59 4.13 -36.98
N ARG A 170 29.87 4.10 -37.44
CA ARG A 170 30.94 4.93 -36.87
C ARG A 170 30.77 6.41 -37.19
N GLU A 171 30.37 6.74 -38.41
CA GLU A 171 30.11 8.12 -38.84
C GLU A 171 28.91 8.71 -38.11
N GLU A 172 27.81 7.96 -37.94
CA GLU A 172 26.67 8.37 -37.12
C GLU A 172 27.05 8.54 -35.64
N ALA A 173 27.87 7.64 -35.09
CA ALA A 173 28.36 7.76 -33.72
C ALA A 173 29.24 9.01 -33.53
N ALA A 174 30.13 9.30 -34.49
CA ALA A 174 30.97 10.49 -34.48
C ALA A 174 30.14 11.77 -34.63
N ALA A 175 29.12 11.78 -35.49
CA ALA A 175 28.20 12.91 -35.64
C ALA A 175 27.39 13.18 -34.35
N ARG A 176 26.94 12.11 -33.66
CA ARG A 176 26.28 12.22 -32.36
C ARG A 176 27.21 12.76 -31.27
N ALA A 177 28.47 12.31 -31.25
CA ALA A 177 29.49 12.82 -30.33
C ALA A 177 29.75 14.31 -30.57
N ALA A 178 29.94 14.73 -31.82
CA ALA A 178 30.13 16.14 -32.17
C ALA A 178 28.93 17.02 -31.81
N ALA A 179 27.70 16.53 -32.06
CA ALA A 179 26.47 17.24 -31.67
C ALA A 179 26.31 17.36 -30.15
N PHE A 180 26.75 16.36 -29.39
CA PHE A 180 26.78 16.40 -27.93
C PHE A 180 27.78 17.43 -27.42
N GLU A 181 28.98 17.47 -28.01
CA GLU A 181 30.06 18.41 -27.70
C GLU A 181 29.61 19.86 -27.94
N GLN A 182 28.94 20.11 -29.07
CA GLN A 182 28.41 21.42 -29.42
C GLN A 182 27.34 21.90 -28.43
N LYS A 183 26.42 21.00 -28.02
CA LYS A 183 25.41 21.28 -26.99
C LYS A 183 26.03 21.56 -25.62
N ARG A 184 27.11 20.84 -25.26
CA ARG A 184 27.87 21.06 -24.02
C ARG A 184 28.47 22.47 -23.99
N ASP A 185 29.14 22.88 -25.06
CA ASP A 185 29.79 24.19 -25.15
C ASP A 185 28.77 25.33 -25.13
N GLU A 186 27.62 25.15 -25.78
CA GLU A 186 26.52 26.12 -25.74
C GLU A 186 25.90 26.24 -24.34
N ALA A 187 25.67 25.11 -23.66
CA ALA A 187 25.21 25.10 -22.27
C ALA A 187 26.22 25.80 -21.34
N MET A 188 27.52 25.60 -21.56
CA MET A 188 28.58 26.23 -20.77
C MET A 188 28.63 27.74 -20.97
N ARG A 189 28.52 28.24 -22.22
CA ARG A 189 28.42 29.69 -22.49
C ARG A 189 27.19 30.29 -21.82
N ARG A 190 26.04 29.62 -21.91
CA ARG A 190 24.81 30.06 -21.27
C ARG A 190 24.94 30.13 -19.75
N ALA A 191 25.58 29.12 -19.14
CA ALA A 191 25.86 29.11 -17.70
C ALA A 191 26.79 30.27 -17.29
N LEU A 192 27.83 30.56 -18.08
CA LEU A 192 28.73 31.67 -17.83
C LEU A 192 28.01 33.03 -17.94
N GLN A 193 27.16 33.17 -18.95
CA GLN A 193 26.37 34.39 -19.18
C GLN A 193 25.37 34.64 -18.04
N LEU A 194 24.69 33.58 -17.58
CA LEU A 194 23.82 33.62 -16.40
C LEU A 194 24.60 33.97 -15.12
N LYS A 195 25.84 33.49 -14.98
CA LYS A 195 26.71 33.82 -13.85
C LYS A 195 27.09 35.30 -13.85
N VAL A 196 27.49 35.85 -14.99
CA VAL A 196 27.78 37.29 -15.15
C VAL A 196 26.54 38.14 -14.83
N GLN A 197 25.38 37.79 -15.39
CA GLN A 197 24.12 38.48 -15.09
C GLN A 197 23.77 38.42 -13.60
N LYS A 198 23.94 37.25 -12.97
CA LYS A 198 23.73 37.07 -11.53
C LYS A 198 24.65 37.99 -10.73
N ASP A 199 25.94 38.00 -11.05
CA ASP A 199 26.94 38.80 -10.33
C ASP A 199 26.65 40.30 -10.46
N GLU A 200 26.20 40.75 -11.64
CA GLU A 200 25.81 42.14 -11.88
C GLU A 200 24.52 42.55 -11.14
N ILE A 201 23.49 41.69 -11.16
CA ILE A 201 22.27 41.89 -10.35
C ILE A 201 22.61 41.91 -8.86
N MET A 202 23.43 40.98 -8.38
CA MET A 202 23.85 40.92 -6.97
C MET A 202 24.66 42.15 -6.58
N HIS A 203 25.49 42.69 -7.48
CA HIS A 203 26.20 43.94 -7.26
C HIS A 203 25.22 45.13 -7.14
N GLN A 204 24.22 45.23 -8.03
CA GLN A 204 23.19 46.27 -7.96
C GLN A 204 22.34 46.17 -6.68
N VAL A 205 21.93 44.95 -6.28
CA VAL A 205 21.17 44.71 -5.05
C VAL A 205 22.00 45.12 -3.82
N ARG A 206 23.27 44.68 -3.73
CA ARG A 206 24.19 45.09 -2.66
C ARG A 206 24.38 46.60 -2.60
N LYS A 207 24.48 47.27 -3.76
CA LYS A 207 24.62 48.74 -3.86
C LYS A 207 23.36 49.48 -3.41
N SER A 208 22.18 48.92 -3.65
CA SER A 208 20.91 49.55 -3.28
C SER A 208 20.60 49.47 -1.78
N GLY A 209 21.17 48.50 -1.05
CA GLY A 209 20.95 48.30 0.39
C GLY A 209 19.51 47.95 0.79
N LYS A 210 18.60 47.78 -0.18
CA LYS A 210 17.17 47.51 0.07
C LYS A 210 16.91 46.01 0.10
N CYS A 211 16.22 45.55 1.14
CA CYS A 211 15.67 44.20 1.18
C CYS A 211 14.54 44.09 0.15
N LEU A 212 14.62 43.12 -0.76
CA LEU A 212 13.61 42.87 -1.79
C LEU A 212 12.49 41.94 -1.31
N LEU A 213 12.64 41.29 -0.15
CA LEU A 213 11.63 40.38 0.41
C LEU A 213 10.24 41.02 0.57
N PRO A 214 10.10 42.28 1.03
CA PRO A 214 8.79 42.92 1.14
C PRO A 214 8.04 43.08 -0.19
N ILE A 215 8.75 43.11 -1.33
CA ILE A 215 8.15 43.14 -2.67
C ILE A 215 7.62 41.76 -3.04
N LEU A 216 8.32 40.70 -2.63
CA LEU A 216 7.86 39.33 -2.83
C LEU A 216 6.67 39.01 -1.89
N ASP A 217 6.67 39.58 -0.69
CA ASP A 217 5.59 39.42 0.29
C ASP A 217 4.27 40.05 -0.16
N SER A 218 4.31 41.07 -1.04
CA SER A 218 3.11 41.66 -1.62
C SER A 218 2.54 40.87 -2.81
N VAL A 219 3.25 39.83 -3.28
CA VAL A 219 2.84 38.99 -4.42
C VAL A 219 2.99 37.52 -4.06
N THR A 220 2.01 36.97 -3.35
CA THR A 220 2.02 35.59 -2.82
C THR A 220 2.28 34.51 -3.89
N ASP A 221 1.80 34.73 -5.12
CA ASP A 221 1.99 33.78 -6.24
C ASP A 221 3.46 33.62 -6.66
N ILE A 222 4.29 34.64 -6.42
CA ILE A 222 5.73 34.54 -6.71
C ILE A 222 6.41 33.60 -5.72
N TRP A 223 5.99 33.57 -4.45
CA TRP A 223 6.55 32.62 -3.49
C TRP A 223 6.30 31.16 -3.88
N LEU A 224 5.12 30.88 -4.42
CA LEU A 224 4.77 29.59 -5.02
C LEU A 224 5.71 29.22 -6.17
N LEU A 225 5.89 30.11 -7.15
CA LEU A 225 6.77 29.88 -8.30
C LEU A 225 8.23 29.66 -7.89
N ILE A 226 8.73 30.49 -6.96
CA ILE A 226 10.09 30.36 -6.42
C ILE A 226 10.26 29.00 -5.75
N ALA A 227 9.33 28.62 -4.88
CA ALA A 227 9.44 27.38 -4.13
C ALA A 227 9.21 26.13 -5.00
N GLU A 228 8.37 26.18 -6.05
CA GLU A 228 8.15 25.03 -6.94
C GLU A 228 9.30 24.79 -7.93
N HIS A 229 9.97 25.86 -8.40
CA HIS A 229 10.92 25.77 -9.51
C HIS A 229 12.40 25.99 -9.13
N TYR A 230 12.69 26.69 -8.03
CA TYR A 230 14.05 27.16 -7.74
C TYR A 230 14.63 26.67 -6.41
N LEU A 231 13.80 26.35 -5.42
CA LEU A 231 14.26 25.94 -4.10
C LEU A 231 14.32 24.41 -3.96
N GLY A 232 15.35 23.90 -3.27
CA GLY A 232 15.38 22.54 -2.75
C GLY A 232 14.51 22.40 -1.49
N ASP A 233 14.25 21.16 -1.05
CA ASP A 233 13.38 20.93 0.11
C ASP A 233 14.01 21.45 1.43
N ASP A 234 15.34 21.44 1.53
CA ASP A 234 16.06 22.06 2.65
C ASP A 234 16.02 23.59 2.57
N ASP A 235 16.13 24.19 1.37
CA ASP A 235 16.02 25.64 1.20
C ASP A 235 14.63 26.15 1.57
N ILE A 236 13.57 25.42 1.19
CA ILE A 236 12.19 25.73 1.59
C ILE A 236 12.07 25.69 3.12
N ARG A 237 12.65 24.69 3.77
CA ARG A 237 12.62 24.57 5.24
C ARG A 237 13.35 25.74 5.91
N ASN A 238 14.56 26.02 5.47
CA ASN A 238 15.40 27.09 6.00
C ASN A 238 14.74 28.47 5.77
N LEU A 239 14.15 28.70 4.59
CA LEU A 239 13.46 29.95 4.28
C LEU A 239 12.16 30.10 5.08
N ALA A 240 11.40 29.02 5.27
CA ALA A 240 10.19 29.04 6.11
C ALA A 240 10.49 29.28 7.59
N GLU A 241 11.67 28.86 8.07
CA GLU A 241 12.14 29.17 9.42
C GLU A 241 12.63 30.61 9.53
N ALA A 242 13.34 31.11 8.52
CA ALA A 242 13.95 32.44 8.53
C ALA A 242 12.98 33.59 8.17
N HIS A 243 11.91 33.34 7.40
CA HIS A 243 11.04 34.38 6.85
C HIS A 243 9.54 34.05 7.05
N PRO A 244 8.88 34.63 8.08
CA PRO A 244 7.49 34.31 8.42
C PRO A 244 6.45 34.48 7.30
N PRO A 245 6.50 35.53 6.45
CA PRO A 245 5.58 35.65 5.30
C PRO A 245 5.67 34.47 4.33
N PHE A 246 6.89 33.99 4.03
CA PHE A 246 7.07 32.79 3.22
C PHE A 246 6.58 31.54 3.96
N SER A 247 6.82 31.43 5.26
CA SER A 247 6.29 30.34 6.10
C SER A 247 4.76 30.24 6.00
N GLN A 248 4.08 31.39 6.06
CA GLN A 248 2.63 31.46 5.91
C GLN A 248 2.18 31.07 4.49
N ALA A 249 2.87 31.55 3.45
CA ALA A 249 2.58 31.18 2.06
C ALA A 249 2.82 29.68 1.79
N GLU A 250 3.91 29.12 2.33
CA GLU A 250 4.25 27.69 2.25
C GLU A 250 3.18 26.84 2.92
N SER A 251 2.77 27.24 4.13
CA SER A 251 1.76 26.54 4.92
C SER A 251 0.36 26.64 4.34
N ALA A 252 -0.01 27.79 3.76
CA ALA A 252 -1.30 28.00 3.12
C ALA A 252 -1.42 27.20 1.82
N ASN A 253 -0.35 27.13 1.03
CA ASN A 253 -0.34 26.45 -0.26
C ASN A 253 0.14 24.99 -0.21
N LYS A 254 0.61 24.52 0.95
CA LYS A 254 1.08 23.14 1.15
C LYS A 254 2.15 22.76 0.12
N ILE A 255 3.11 23.65 -0.11
CA ILE A 255 4.08 23.56 -1.22
C ILE A 255 4.84 22.23 -1.22
N ARG A 256 5.18 21.69 -0.05
CA ARG A 256 5.83 20.38 0.07
C ARG A 256 5.00 19.26 -0.54
N TYR A 257 3.70 19.18 -0.22
CA TYR A 257 2.79 18.20 -0.81
C TYR A 257 2.71 18.37 -2.34
N ARG A 258 2.59 19.62 -2.81
CA ARG A 258 2.54 19.93 -4.24
C ARG A 258 3.76 19.41 -5.00
N ARG A 259 4.94 19.50 -4.39
CA ARG A 259 6.19 19.02 -4.99
C ARG A 259 6.26 17.49 -5.06
N ASP A 260 5.62 16.79 -4.13
CA ASP A 260 5.55 15.33 -4.09
C ASP A 260 4.52 14.74 -5.08
N LEU A 261 3.53 15.53 -5.50
CA LEU A 261 2.50 15.13 -6.46
C LEU A 261 3.03 15.11 -7.90
N ARG A 262 3.88 14.12 -8.19
CA ARG A 262 4.45 13.87 -9.50
C ARG A 262 4.37 12.41 -9.88
N CYS A 263 4.28 12.15 -11.18
CA CYS A 263 4.45 10.80 -11.70
C CYS A 263 5.82 10.23 -11.26
N PHE A 264 5.85 9.06 -10.64
CA PHE A 264 7.11 8.46 -10.18
C PHE A 264 8.07 8.14 -11.35
N TYR A 265 7.52 7.86 -12.54
CA TYR A 265 8.27 7.48 -13.74
C TYR A 265 8.72 8.70 -14.56
N LEU A 266 7.77 9.53 -15.06
CA LEU A 266 8.08 10.69 -15.90
C LEU A 266 8.44 11.97 -15.12
N ARG A 267 8.17 12.01 -13.82
CA ARG A 267 8.26 13.22 -12.97
C ARG A 267 7.35 14.37 -13.39
N THR A 268 6.40 14.09 -14.28
CA THR A 268 5.32 15.00 -14.68
C THR A 268 4.56 15.46 -13.43
N PRO A 269 4.54 16.76 -13.11
CA PRO A 269 3.82 17.28 -11.96
C PRO A 269 2.32 17.29 -12.21
N PHE A 270 1.55 17.25 -11.13
CA PHE A 270 0.09 17.31 -11.23
C PHE A 270 -0.42 18.62 -11.85
N THR A 271 0.32 19.72 -11.73
CA THR A 271 0.01 21.03 -12.33
C THR A 271 0.13 21.05 -13.86
N SER A 272 0.74 20.03 -14.46
CA SER A 272 0.76 19.88 -15.91
C SER A 272 -0.63 19.57 -16.48
N ARG A 273 -0.77 19.62 -17.81
CA ARG A 273 -2.01 19.19 -18.49
C ARG A 273 -2.26 17.68 -18.43
N SER A 274 -1.33 16.91 -17.86
CA SER A 274 -1.43 15.45 -17.73
C SER A 274 -2.46 15.04 -16.67
N ILE A 275 -3.00 13.83 -16.85
CA ILE A 275 -3.85 13.15 -15.87
C ILE A 275 -2.95 12.26 -15.01
N LEU A 276 -2.97 12.51 -13.70
CA LEU A 276 -2.31 11.67 -12.70
C LEU A 276 -3.29 10.74 -12.00
N GLY A 277 -2.83 9.54 -11.71
CA GLY A 277 -3.61 8.46 -11.13
C GLY A 277 -2.71 7.41 -10.49
N VAL A 278 -3.24 6.22 -10.29
CA VAL A 278 -2.53 5.09 -9.69
C VAL A 278 -2.69 3.84 -10.54
N GLY A 279 -1.67 2.98 -10.53
CA GLY A 279 -1.78 1.65 -11.10
C GLY A 279 -2.66 0.75 -10.22
N VAL A 280 -3.66 0.09 -10.80
CA VAL A 280 -4.53 -0.85 -10.11
C VAL A 280 -4.39 -2.24 -10.74
N ASN A 281 -4.13 -3.24 -9.91
CA ASN A 281 -4.10 -4.63 -10.32
C ASN A 281 -5.46 -5.27 -10.07
N ARG A 282 -6.13 -5.67 -11.14
CA ARG A 282 -7.32 -6.51 -11.10
C ARG A 282 -6.94 -7.97 -11.29
N SER A 283 -7.28 -8.80 -10.32
CA SER A 283 -7.12 -10.26 -10.37
C SER A 283 -8.49 -10.94 -10.29
N ASP A 284 -8.80 -11.81 -11.26
CA ASP A 284 -10.04 -12.58 -11.28
C ASP A 284 -9.86 -13.87 -10.45
N ASP A 285 -10.63 -14.00 -9.36
CA ASP A 285 -10.58 -15.09 -8.38
C ASP A 285 -11.67 -16.16 -8.64
N GLY A 286 -12.06 -16.33 -9.90
CA GLY A 286 -13.12 -17.26 -10.32
C GLY A 286 -14.53 -16.75 -10.08
N GLN A 287 -15.46 -17.65 -9.73
CA GLN A 287 -16.87 -17.32 -9.49
C GLN A 287 -17.27 -17.67 -8.05
N THR A 288 -18.16 -16.86 -7.47
CA THR A 288 -18.83 -17.21 -6.22
C THR A 288 -19.80 -18.38 -6.44
N ARG A 289 -20.26 -19.03 -5.36
CA ARG A 289 -21.35 -20.04 -5.40
C ARG A 289 -22.64 -19.52 -6.03
N THR A 290 -22.80 -18.19 -6.13
CA THR A 290 -23.95 -17.51 -6.73
C THR A 290 -23.72 -17.11 -8.20
N GLY A 291 -22.61 -17.52 -8.81
CA GLY A 291 -22.26 -17.21 -10.21
C GLY A 291 -21.71 -15.79 -10.44
N ARG A 292 -21.51 -14.98 -9.39
CA ARG A 292 -20.88 -13.65 -9.54
C ARG A 292 -19.38 -13.82 -9.72
N LYS A 293 -18.79 -13.10 -10.68
CA LYS A 293 -17.32 -13.04 -10.84
C LYS A 293 -16.71 -12.47 -9.56
N LYS A 294 -15.84 -13.25 -8.92
CA LYS A 294 -15.05 -12.80 -7.78
C LYS A 294 -13.77 -12.18 -8.32
N TYR A 295 -13.42 -11.00 -7.84
CA TYR A 295 -12.17 -10.35 -8.20
C TYR A 295 -11.61 -9.55 -7.02
N THR A 296 -10.30 -9.41 -7.01
CA THR A 296 -9.53 -8.63 -6.05
C THR A 296 -8.87 -7.45 -6.77
N LEU A 297 -8.88 -6.29 -6.11
CA LEU A 297 -8.28 -5.06 -6.59
C LEU A 297 -7.18 -4.65 -5.61
N SER A 298 -5.93 -4.59 -6.06
CA SER A 298 -4.81 -4.10 -5.25
C SER A 298 -4.15 -2.91 -5.95
N SER A 299 -3.66 -1.95 -5.17
CA SER A 299 -2.95 -0.80 -5.68
C SER A 299 -1.90 -0.37 -4.67
N GLU A 300 -0.73 -0.04 -5.20
CA GLU A 300 0.35 0.57 -4.44
C GLU A 300 0.18 2.08 -4.33
N PHE A 301 -0.85 2.70 -4.91
CA PHE A 301 -1.08 4.15 -4.80
C PHE A 301 0.13 5.05 -5.16
N ASP A 302 1.11 4.51 -5.90
CA ASP A 302 2.23 5.25 -6.39
C ASP A 302 1.75 6.10 -7.58
N LEU A 303 1.90 7.42 -7.48
CA LEU A 303 1.34 8.35 -8.44
C LEU A 303 1.99 8.16 -9.83
N LEU A 304 1.17 7.89 -10.84
CA LEU A 304 1.55 7.60 -12.22
C LEU A 304 0.82 8.56 -13.15
N SER A 305 1.43 8.94 -14.27
CA SER A 305 0.73 9.70 -15.31
C SER A 305 0.13 8.77 -16.36
N ILE A 306 -0.94 9.23 -17.01
CA ILE A 306 -1.61 8.48 -18.07
C ILE A 306 -0.67 8.14 -19.24
N GLU A 307 0.27 9.02 -19.58
CA GLU A 307 1.28 8.81 -20.63
C GLU A 307 2.30 7.75 -20.21
N ALA A 308 2.70 7.72 -18.93
CA ALA A 308 3.57 6.68 -18.42
C ALA A 308 2.90 5.30 -18.53
N PHE A 309 1.60 5.22 -18.26
CA PHE A 309 0.83 3.98 -18.39
C PHE A 309 0.66 3.55 -19.86
N HIS A 310 0.13 4.42 -20.71
CA HIS A 310 -0.23 4.07 -22.09
C HIS A 310 0.95 4.16 -23.07
N ASP A 311 1.66 5.28 -23.09
CA ASP A 311 2.67 5.56 -24.12
C ASP A 311 4.00 4.84 -23.81
N HIS A 312 4.33 4.70 -22.52
CA HIS A 312 5.55 4.02 -22.07
C HIS A 312 5.33 2.58 -21.58
N GLY A 313 4.07 2.12 -21.49
CA GLY A 313 3.74 0.75 -21.09
C GLY A 313 4.17 0.40 -19.67
N VAL A 314 4.18 1.37 -18.75
CA VAL A 314 4.52 1.13 -17.34
C VAL A 314 3.39 0.32 -16.70
N SER A 315 3.73 -0.86 -16.19
CA SER A 315 2.78 -1.85 -15.63
C SER A 315 3.22 -2.38 -14.26
N THR A 316 4.18 -1.70 -13.62
CA THR A 316 4.72 -2.08 -12.32
C THR A 316 4.91 -0.86 -11.43
N ALA A 317 4.56 -0.99 -10.16
CA ALA A 317 4.71 0.04 -9.14
C ALA A 317 6.19 0.33 -8.81
N VAL A 318 6.45 1.26 -7.89
CA VAL A 318 7.82 1.68 -7.53
C VAL A 318 8.66 0.49 -7.06
N TRP A 319 8.06 -0.42 -6.29
CA TRP A 319 8.71 -1.63 -5.76
C TRP A 319 8.41 -2.86 -6.62
N GLY A 320 7.86 -2.66 -7.81
CA GLY A 320 7.70 -3.63 -8.88
C GLY A 320 6.51 -4.59 -8.74
N GLU A 321 5.50 -4.23 -7.93
CA GLU A 321 4.20 -4.89 -7.90
C GLU A 321 3.49 -4.66 -9.24
N PRO A 322 2.96 -5.71 -9.89
CA PRO A 322 2.32 -5.55 -11.18
C PRO A 322 0.96 -4.88 -11.03
N PHE A 323 0.56 -4.12 -12.05
CA PHE A 323 -0.80 -3.62 -12.23
C PHE A 323 -1.19 -3.64 -13.70
N ASN A 324 -2.50 -3.71 -13.97
CA ASN A 324 -3.06 -3.88 -15.32
C ASN A 324 -4.13 -2.84 -15.68
N ALA A 325 -4.41 -1.90 -14.78
CA ALA A 325 -5.31 -0.77 -14.98
C ALA A 325 -4.67 0.52 -14.47
N PHE A 326 -5.18 1.63 -14.96
CA PHE A 326 -4.91 2.96 -14.43
C PHE A 326 -6.20 3.51 -13.84
N LEU A 327 -6.13 4.15 -12.67
CA LEU A 327 -7.26 4.86 -12.06
C LEU A 327 -6.82 6.30 -11.76
N PRO A 328 -7.32 7.30 -12.48
CA PRO A 328 -7.07 8.69 -12.12
C PRO A 328 -7.59 9.01 -10.71
N LEU A 329 -6.88 9.87 -9.98
CA LEU A 329 -7.27 10.33 -8.65
C LEU A 329 -7.87 11.74 -8.70
N VAL A 330 -8.52 12.16 -7.61
CA VAL A 330 -8.99 13.53 -7.43
C VAL A 330 -7.94 14.30 -6.62
N LEU A 331 -7.09 15.08 -7.29
CA LEU A 331 -6.06 15.87 -6.62
C LEU A 331 -6.54 17.30 -6.33
N GLU A 332 -7.04 17.98 -7.35
CA GLU A 332 -7.60 19.34 -7.27
C GLU A 332 -8.76 19.47 -8.25
N GLU A 333 -9.53 20.55 -8.16
CA GLU A 333 -10.69 20.80 -9.02
C GLU A 333 -10.32 20.76 -10.51
N ALA A 334 -9.28 21.51 -10.91
CA ALA A 334 -8.84 21.54 -12.30
C ALA A 334 -8.37 20.16 -12.81
N HIS A 335 -7.79 19.33 -11.93
CA HIS A 335 -7.36 17.96 -12.25
C HIS A 335 -8.54 17.02 -12.39
N TYR A 336 -9.52 17.12 -11.50
CA TYR A 336 -10.75 16.35 -11.60
C TYR A 336 -11.50 16.61 -12.91
N GLN A 337 -11.64 17.87 -13.31
CA GLN A 337 -12.37 18.24 -14.53
C GLN A 337 -11.76 17.60 -15.80
N ARG A 338 -10.43 17.53 -15.88
CA ARG A 338 -9.75 16.84 -17.00
C ARG A 338 -9.74 15.32 -16.85
N ALA A 339 -9.73 14.80 -15.63
CA ALA A 339 -9.65 13.36 -15.34
C ALA A 339 -11.00 12.65 -15.37
N LYS A 340 -12.13 13.35 -15.20
CA LYS A 340 -13.47 12.79 -14.99
C LYS A 340 -13.85 11.70 -15.99
N GLY A 341 -13.72 11.97 -17.29
CA GLY A 341 -14.07 10.98 -18.32
C GLY A 341 -13.21 9.71 -18.25
N GLU A 342 -11.94 9.83 -17.86
CA GLU A 342 -11.05 8.68 -17.67
C GLU A 342 -11.34 7.93 -16.37
N ILE A 343 -11.72 8.65 -15.29
CA ILE A 343 -12.17 8.04 -14.02
C ILE A 343 -13.36 7.12 -14.29
N GLU A 344 -14.39 7.64 -14.98
CA GLU A 344 -15.62 6.90 -15.27
C GLU A 344 -15.33 5.64 -16.11
N ARG A 345 -14.50 5.76 -17.15
CA ARG A 345 -14.04 4.63 -17.98
C ARG A 345 -13.25 3.60 -17.17
N SER A 346 -12.30 4.07 -16.36
CA SER A 346 -11.43 3.22 -15.54
C SER A 346 -12.23 2.41 -14.53
N LEU A 347 -13.22 3.03 -13.87
CA LEU A 347 -14.10 2.35 -12.91
C LEU A 347 -14.97 1.27 -13.59
N MET A 348 -15.52 1.55 -14.77
CA MET A 348 -16.28 0.56 -15.53
C MET A 348 -15.40 -0.63 -15.95
N TRP A 349 -14.17 -0.37 -16.40
CA TRP A 349 -13.20 -1.41 -16.73
C TRP A 349 -12.82 -2.24 -15.51
N LEU A 350 -12.54 -1.59 -14.38
CA LEU A 350 -12.19 -2.24 -13.11
C LEU A 350 -13.33 -3.09 -12.54
N ALA A 351 -14.58 -2.82 -12.91
CA ALA A 351 -15.74 -3.66 -12.61
C ALA A 351 -15.92 -4.84 -13.59
N GLY A 352 -15.15 -4.88 -14.69
CA GLY A 352 -15.34 -5.83 -15.78
C GLY A 352 -16.54 -5.51 -16.69
N LYS A 353 -16.99 -4.24 -16.70
CA LYS A 353 -18.11 -3.73 -17.50
C LYS A 353 -17.68 -2.75 -18.61
N GLY A 354 -16.39 -2.42 -18.72
CA GLY A 354 -15.87 -1.47 -19.73
C GLY A 354 -15.80 -2.03 -21.16
N GLU A 355 -15.58 -1.14 -22.13
CA GLU A 355 -15.39 -1.47 -23.55
C GLU A 355 -14.23 -2.46 -23.75
N GLY A 356 -14.46 -3.51 -24.55
CA GLY A 356 -13.47 -4.55 -24.84
C GLY A 356 -13.57 -5.82 -23.97
N THR A 357 -14.48 -5.87 -22.99
CA THR A 357 -14.81 -7.12 -22.27
C THR A 357 -15.70 -8.05 -23.11
N ARG A 358 -15.30 -8.38 -24.34
CA ARG A 358 -16.00 -9.41 -25.13
C ARG A 358 -15.82 -10.77 -24.46
N SER A 359 -16.98 -11.40 -24.25
CA SER A 359 -17.17 -12.81 -23.92
C SER A 359 -16.23 -13.73 -24.72
N ILE A 360 -15.71 -14.76 -24.05
CA ILE A 360 -14.98 -15.89 -24.64
C ILE A 360 -15.84 -16.65 -25.68
N SER A 361 -17.15 -16.37 -25.79
CA SER A 361 -17.99 -16.86 -26.88
C SER A 361 -17.89 -15.93 -28.11
N GLY A 362 -16.92 -16.20 -28.98
CA GLY A 362 -16.69 -15.44 -30.20
C GLY A 362 -17.90 -15.34 -31.13
N LYS A 363 -18.31 -14.11 -31.41
CA LYS A 363 -18.77 -13.67 -32.75
C LYS A 363 -18.25 -12.24 -32.96
N ALA A 364 -17.33 -12.10 -33.91
CA ALA A 364 -16.85 -10.81 -34.38
C ALA A 364 -17.97 -10.19 -35.22
N GLY A 365 -18.70 -9.21 -34.67
CA GLY A 365 -19.76 -8.54 -35.43
C GLY A 365 -20.54 -7.46 -34.68
N ASP A 366 -20.69 -7.57 -33.36
CA ASP A 366 -21.59 -6.63 -32.68
C ASP A 366 -20.92 -5.30 -32.33
N VAL A 367 -21.58 -4.24 -32.81
CA VAL A 367 -21.33 -2.81 -32.64
C VAL A 367 -20.71 -2.50 -31.27
N VAL A 368 -19.58 -1.80 -31.28
CA VAL A 368 -18.98 -1.20 -30.08
C VAL A 368 -19.94 -0.11 -29.61
N GLY A 369 -20.91 -0.47 -28.78
CA GLY A 369 -21.74 0.50 -28.08
C GLY A 369 -20.88 1.21 -27.04
N THR A 370 -20.94 2.54 -27.02
CA THR A 370 -20.33 3.34 -25.96
C THR A 370 -20.90 2.90 -24.62
N VAL A 371 -20.05 2.41 -23.71
CA VAL A 371 -20.51 2.01 -22.37
C VAL A 371 -20.75 3.28 -21.56
N ASN A 372 -22.00 3.59 -21.28
CA ASN A 372 -22.35 4.69 -20.38
C ASN A 372 -21.88 4.39 -18.95
N PHE A 373 -21.37 5.41 -18.26
CA PHE A 373 -20.98 5.28 -16.87
C PHE A 373 -22.19 4.96 -15.99
N GLU A 374 -22.11 3.86 -15.24
CA GLU A 374 -23.09 3.52 -14.19
C GLU A 374 -22.55 4.00 -12.84
N PRO A 375 -23.09 5.08 -12.23
CA PRO A 375 -22.51 5.67 -11.02
C PRO A 375 -22.34 4.68 -9.87
N TRP A 376 -23.30 3.77 -9.72
CA TRP A 376 -23.27 2.74 -8.68
C TRP A 376 -22.10 1.75 -8.85
N VAL A 377 -21.69 1.45 -10.08
CA VAL A 377 -20.53 0.58 -10.35
C VAL A 377 -19.24 1.23 -9.85
N GLY A 378 -19.11 2.54 -10.04
CA GLY A 378 -17.97 3.30 -9.50
C GLY A 378 -17.90 3.18 -7.98
N VAL A 379 -19.03 3.31 -7.29
CA VAL A 379 -19.12 3.16 -5.83
C VAL A 379 -18.71 1.75 -5.38
N GLU A 380 -19.17 0.69 -6.07
CA GLU A 380 -18.80 -0.69 -5.75
C GLU A 380 -17.29 -0.94 -5.87
N VAL A 381 -16.67 -0.45 -6.95
CA VAL A 381 -15.23 -0.57 -7.18
C VAL A 381 -14.45 0.19 -6.09
N ILE A 382 -14.83 1.43 -5.79
CA ILE A 382 -14.16 2.26 -4.79
C ILE A 382 -14.30 1.64 -3.40
N ALA A 383 -15.50 1.23 -3.00
CA ALA A 383 -15.74 0.59 -1.70
C ALA A 383 -14.93 -0.70 -1.54
N LYS A 384 -14.86 -1.53 -2.59
CA LYS A 384 -14.04 -2.74 -2.61
C LYS A 384 -12.55 -2.43 -2.45
N MET A 385 -12.04 -1.42 -3.14
CA MET A 385 -10.63 -1.01 -2.99
C MET A 385 -10.35 -0.48 -1.58
N MET A 386 -11.21 0.40 -1.04
CA MET A 386 -11.07 0.94 0.32
C MET A 386 -11.07 -0.18 1.37
N ASN A 387 -11.98 -1.16 1.24
CA ASN A 387 -12.02 -2.32 2.13
C ASN A 387 -10.76 -3.20 1.99
N GLN A 388 -10.31 -3.46 0.76
CA GLN A 388 -9.12 -4.27 0.50
C GLN A 388 -7.85 -3.65 1.11
N MET A 389 -7.72 -2.32 1.07
CA MET A 389 -6.61 -1.62 1.72
C MET A 389 -6.56 -1.89 3.24
N VAL A 390 -7.70 -1.90 3.91
CA VAL A 390 -7.78 -2.20 5.34
C VAL A 390 -7.42 -3.66 5.60
N VAL A 391 -7.87 -4.57 4.74
CA VAL A 391 -7.54 -6.00 4.82
C VAL A 391 -6.04 -6.24 4.68
N ASP A 392 -5.40 -5.62 3.70
CA ASP A 392 -3.96 -5.80 3.46
C ASP A 392 -3.12 -5.17 4.56
N LEU A 393 -3.54 -4.02 5.09
CA LEU A 393 -2.92 -3.43 6.27
C LEU A 393 -2.95 -4.39 7.47
N MET A 394 -4.09 -5.01 7.77
CA MET A 394 -4.20 -5.92 8.93
C MET A 394 -3.44 -7.23 8.72
N LYS A 395 -3.42 -7.79 7.50
CA LYS A 395 -2.66 -9.02 7.20
C LYS A 395 -1.16 -8.82 7.35
N ASN A 396 -0.62 -7.74 6.81
CA ASN A 396 0.81 -7.42 6.90
C ASN A 396 1.28 -7.35 8.35
N VAL A 397 0.42 -6.85 9.23
CA VAL A 397 0.71 -6.79 10.66
C VAL A 397 0.70 -8.17 11.33
N ASP A 398 -0.28 -9.02 10.99
CA ASP A 398 -0.38 -10.37 11.54
C ASP A 398 0.79 -11.26 11.09
N ASP A 399 1.20 -11.17 9.83
CA ASP A 399 2.32 -11.94 9.28
C ASP A 399 3.66 -11.56 9.94
N GLU A 400 3.92 -10.27 10.17
CA GLU A 400 5.10 -9.81 10.90
C GLU A 400 5.08 -10.28 12.37
N GLY A 401 3.92 -10.28 13.01
CA GLY A 401 3.75 -10.83 14.36
C GLY A 401 4.06 -12.33 14.42
N ALA A 402 3.59 -13.09 13.43
CA ALA A 402 3.84 -14.53 13.32
C ALA A 402 5.32 -14.85 13.05
N LYS A 403 6.00 -14.07 12.20
CA LYS A 403 7.46 -14.20 11.96
C LYS A 403 8.26 -13.96 13.24
N ARG A 404 7.92 -12.93 14.02
CA ARG A 404 8.56 -12.65 15.32
C ARG A 404 8.39 -13.80 16.31
N ALA A 405 7.18 -14.34 16.43
CA ALA A 405 6.90 -15.47 17.33
C ALA A 405 7.65 -16.75 16.94
N LYS A 406 7.83 -17.00 15.63
CA LYS A 406 8.62 -18.15 15.14
C LYS A 406 10.12 -17.97 15.36
N ALA A 407 10.65 -16.74 15.24
CA ALA A 407 12.05 -16.45 15.51
C ALA A 407 12.42 -16.67 16.99
N SER A 408 11.50 -16.42 17.92
CA SER A 408 11.73 -16.65 19.35
C SER A 408 11.72 -18.12 19.80
N VAL A 409 11.33 -19.07 18.94
CA VAL A 409 11.16 -20.49 19.30
C VAL A 409 12.15 -21.41 18.56
N GLY A 410 13.00 -20.86 17.67
CA GLY A 410 14.00 -21.63 16.93
C GLY A 410 15.25 -21.98 17.76
N ARG A 411 15.79 -23.20 17.56
CA ARG A 411 16.99 -23.75 18.22
C ARG A 411 18.30 -22.98 17.92
N TYR A 412 18.24 -21.94 17.07
CA TYR A 412 19.34 -21.02 16.71
C TYR A 412 19.09 -19.58 17.19
N GLY A 413 18.42 -19.41 18.34
CA GLY A 413 18.03 -18.11 18.91
C GLY A 413 19.16 -17.15 19.30
N TYR A 414 20.44 -17.52 19.12
CA TYR A 414 21.59 -16.69 19.48
C TYR A 414 22.10 -15.79 18.33
N LEU A 415 21.78 -16.09 17.06
CA LEU A 415 22.21 -15.29 15.90
C LEU A 415 21.26 -14.11 15.58
N ALA A 416 20.06 -14.08 16.15
CA ALA A 416 19.08 -13.01 15.93
C ALA A 416 19.32 -11.76 16.81
N TYR A 417 20.29 -11.80 17.74
CA TYR A 417 20.56 -10.71 18.69
C TYR A 417 21.52 -9.63 18.13
N LEU A 418 22.13 -9.86 16.96
CA LEU A 418 23.17 -8.98 16.40
C LEU A 418 22.75 -8.17 15.17
N GLN A 419 21.51 -8.29 14.70
CA GLN A 419 20.99 -7.42 13.64
C GLN A 419 20.03 -6.37 14.22
N PRO A 420 20.32 -5.06 14.07
CA PRO A 420 19.33 -4.03 14.36
C PRO A 420 18.23 -4.12 13.30
N TYR A 421 17.23 -4.97 13.54
CA TYR A 421 16.04 -5.08 12.69
C TYR A 421 15.27 -3.76 12.79
N LYS A 422 15.41 -2.94 11.75
CA LYS A 422 14.76 -1.63 11.62
C LYS A 422 13.26 -1.76 11.87
N LYS A 423 12.80 -1.11 12.93
CA LYS A 423 11.40 -0.98 13.39
C LYS A 423 10.45 -0.29 12.36
N SER A 424 10.89 -0.08 11.11
CA SER A 424 10.30 0.88 10.16
C SER A 424 9.32 0.28 9.13
N VAL A 425 9.27 -1.04 8.95
CA VAL A 425 8.45 -1.66 7.90
C VAL A 425 6.94 -1.48 8.12
N ASN A 426 6.49 -1.31 9.37
CA ASN A 426 5.06 -1.17 9.70
C ASN A 426 4.51 0.27 9.53
N LEU A 427 5.38 1.29 9.56
CA LEU A 427 4.98 2.70 9.37
C LEU A 427 4.68 2.99 7.89
N HIS A 428 5.54 2.55 6.98
CA HIS A 428 5.35 2.79 5.54
C HIS A 428 4.08 2.11 5.00
N ALA A 429 3.76 0.91 5.48
CA ALA A 429 2.51 0.22 5.11
C ALA A 429 1.26 0.96 5.62
N SER A 430 1.33 1.55 6.81
CA SER A 430 0.21 2.33 7.40
C SER A 430 -0.01 3.65 6.67
N ASP A 431 1.05 4.40 6.38
CA ASP A 431 0.97 5.69 5.68
C ASP A 431 0.44 5.52 4.24
N LYS A 432 0.85 4.44 3.58
CA LYS A 432 0.40 4.07 2.24
C LYS A 432 -1.06 3.64 2.20
N ALA A 433 -1.45 2.75 3.13
CA ALA A 433 -2.84 2.33 3.28
C ALA A 433 -3.77 3.51 3.58
N LEU A 434 -3.28 4.48 4.32
CA LEU A 434 -4.01 5.70 4.63
C LEU A 434 -4.12 6.64 3.43
N SER A 435 -3.00 6.88 2.74
CA SER A 435 -2.95 7.75 1.55
C SER A 435 -3.94 7.30 0.49
N GLY A 436 -3.99 6.01 0.18
CA GLY A 436 -4.96 5.50 -0.78
C GLY A 436 -6.40 5.53 -0.26
N TYR A 437 -6.66 5.31 1.03
CA TYR A 437 -8.02 5.39 1.57
C TYR A 437 -8.56 6.82 1.49
N CYS A 438 -7.76 7.83 1.88
CA CYS A 438 -8.13 9.24 1.74
C CYS A 438 -8.32 9.65 0.27
N ALA A 439 -7.46 9.17 -0.65
CA ALA A 439 -7.58 9.47 -2.06
C ALA A 439 -8.87 8.86 -2.67
N LEU A 440 -9.21 7.64 -2.30
CA LEU A 440 -10.44 6.97 -2.71
C LEU A 440 -11.69 7.60 -2.08
N LEU A 441 -11.62 8.04 -0.82
CA LEU A 441 -12.70 8.78 -0.19
C LEU A 441 -12.94 10.11 -0.91
N HIS A 442 -11.88 10.85 -1.25
CA HIS A 442 -12.00 12.10 -2.00
C HIS A 442 -12.67 11.85 -3.37
N LEU A 443 -12.28 10.79 -4.06
CA LEU A 443 -12.90 10.35 -5.31
C LEU A 443 -14.39 9.98 -5.13
N LEU A 444 -14.73 9.21 -4.09
CA LEU A 444 -16.10 8.80 -3.78
C LEU A 444 -17.00 10.01 -3.52
N LEU A 445 -16.56 10.93 -2.66
CA LEU A 445 -17.31 12.12 -2.31
C LEU A 445 -17.54 13.00 -3.55
N ARG A 446 -16.52 13.13 -4.41
CA ARG A 446 -16.65 13.93 -5.62
C ARG A 446 -17.61 13.33 -6.64
N LEU A 447 -17.53 12.01 -6.87
CA LEU A 447 -18.48 11.31 -7.72
C LEU A 447 -19.92 11.41 -7.20
N ALA A 448 -20.11 11.35 -5.87
CA ALA A 448 -21.43 11.45 -5.26
C ALA A 448 -22.07 12.84 -5.43
N LEU A 449 -21.26 13.91 -5.51
CA LEU A 449 -21.74 15.26 -5.83
C LEU A 449 -22.12 15.41 -7.29
N ASP A 450 -21.36 14.80 -8.20
CA ASP A 450 -21.63 14.85 -9.64
C ASP A 450 -22.84 13.98 -10.03
N HIS A 451 -23.10 12.90 -9.27
CA HIS A 451 -24.12 11.90 -9.56
C HIS A 451 -25.05 11.69 -8.33
N PRO A 452 -26.11 12.51 -8.15
CA PRO A 452 -26.98 12.48 -6.96
C PRO A 452 -27.62 11.11 -6.67
N ILE A 453 -27.82 10.28 -7.69
CA ILE A 453 -28.31 8.90 -7.56
C ILE A 453 -27.45 8.04 -6.61
N ILE A 454 -26.15 8.35 -6.48
CA ILE A 454 -25.25 7.70 -5.52
C ILE A 454 -25.72 7.97 -4.09
N LEU A 455 -26.06 9.22 -3.77
CA LEU A 455 -26.51 9.63 -2.45
C LEU A 455 -27.87 9.01 -2.12
N GLU A 456 -28.80 9.04 -3.06
CA GLU A 456 -30.13 8.44 -2.91
C GLU A 456 -30.03 6.93 -2.64
N THR A 457 -29.21 6.23 -3.43
CA THR A 457 -29.03 4.78 -3.28
C THR A 457 -28.30 4.42 -1.98
N ALA A 458 -27.26 5.19 -1.61
CA ALA A 458 -26.55 5.00 -0.35
C ALA A 458 -27.48 5.22 0.85
N HIS A 459 -28.25 6.30 0.83
CA HIS A 459 -29.27 6.61 1.84
C HIS A 459 -30.29 5.47 1.95
N GLU A 460 -30.83 5.00 0.82
CA GLU A 460 -31.78 3.89 0.82
C GLU A 460 -31.16 2.62 1.44
N LYS A 461 -29.97 2.22 0.99
CA LYS A 461 -29.30 1.00 1.49
C LYS A 461 -29.00 1.06 2.98
N VAL A 462 -28.46 2.18 3.46
CA VAL A 462 -28.15 2.36 4.90
C VAL A 462 -29.43 2.28 5.72
N HIS A 463 -30.49 3.01 5.33
CA HIS A 463 -31.73 2.97 6.08
C HIS A 463 -32.48 1.64 5.97
N GLN A 464 -32.39 0.92 4.84
CA GLN A 464 -32.89 -0.46 4.74
C GLN A 464 -32.15 -1.40 5.69
N PHE A 465 -30.82 -1.30 5.78
CA PHE A 465 -30.00 -2.06 6.72
C PHE A 465 -30.41 -1.79 8.17
N LEU A 466 -30.60 -0.52 8.54
CA LEU A 466 -31.05 -0.15 9.89
C LEU A 466 -32.47 -0.68 10.17
N ALA A 467 -33.37 -0.57 9.21
CA ALA A 467 -34.79 -0.86 9.38
C ALA A 467 -35.16 -2.35 9.39
N ARG A 468 -34.45 -3.21 8.62
CA ARG A 468 -34.88 -4.59 8.38
C ARG A 468 -33.72 -5.58 8.53
N GLU A 469 -33.89 -6.59 9.37
CA GLU A 469 -32.90 -7.66 9.56
C GLU A 469 -32.63 -8.45 8.27
N SER A 470 -33.66 -8.71 7.44
CA SER A 470 -33.49 -9.38 6.14
C SER A 470 -32.60 -8.61 5.16
N LYS A 471 -32.49 -7.28 5.32
CA LYS A 471 -31.64 -6.40 4.53
C LYS A 471 -30.20 -6.30 5.08
N ARG A 472 -29.90 -6.99 6.17
CA ARG A 472 -28.53 -7.12 6.74
C ARG A 472 -27.86 -8.43 6.33
N SER A 473 -28.61 -9.36 5.73
CA SER A 473 -28.14 -10.68 5.32
C SER A 473 -26.95 -10.61 4.36
N LYS A 474 -26.21 -11.71 4.23
CA LYS A 474 -25.09 -11.83 3.29
C LYS A 474 -25.53 -11.66 1.83
N GLU A 475 -26.79 -11.91 1.53
CA GLU A 475 -27.39 -11.72 0.21
C GLU A 475 -27.61 -10.23 -0.10
N ALA A 476 -28.10 -9.47 0.89
CA ALA A 476 -28.37 -8.04 0.76
C ALA A 476 -27.11 -7.17 0.91
N VAL A 477 -26.25 -7.51 1.88
CA VAL A 477 -24.98 -6.85 2.17
C VAL A 477 -23.87 -7.92 2.23
N PRO A 478 -23.25 -8.25 1.10
CA PRO A 478 -22.24 -9.31 1.03
C PRO A 478 -21.02 -9.08 1.90
N ASP A 479 -20.56 -7.83 1.98
CA ASP A 479 -19.38 -7.41 2.74
C ASP A 479 -19.73 -6.22 3.64
N LEU A 480 -19.50 -6.36 4.95
CA LEU A 480 -19.81 -5.32 5.94
C LEU A 480 -18.80 -4.17 5.91
N GLY A 481 -17.56 -4.42 5.47
CA GLY A 481 -16.53 -3.39 5.35
C GLY A 481 -16.77 -2.50 4.14
N GLU A 482 -17.17 -3.07 3.01
CA GLU A 482 -17.65 -2.29 1.85
C GLU A 482 -18.88 -1.46 2.24
N PHE A 483 -19.79 -2.01 3.05
CA PHE A 483 -20.97 -1.28 3.52
C PHE A 483 -20.64 -0.10 4.43
N LEU A 484 -19.60 -0.21 5.27
CA LEU A 484 -19.18 0.88 6.16
C LEU A 484 -18.74 2.14 5.40
N VAL A 485 -18.26 1.99 4.16
CA VAL A 485 -17.89 3.12 3.30
C VAL A 485 -19.10 4.03 3.02
N PHE A 486 -20.32 3.49 2.98
CA PHE A 486 -21.54 4.29 2.77
C PHE A 486 -21.82 5.29 3.90
N LEU A 487 -21.25 5.09 5.09
CA LEU A 487 -21.43 6.05 6.19
C LEU A 487 -20.86 7.43 5.84
N ALA A 488 -19.83 7.49 4.98
CA ALA A 488 -19.29 8.74 4.48
C ALA A 488 -20.26 9.51 3.56
N LEU A 489 -21.27 8.83 3.00
CA LEU A 489 -22.27 9.41 2.09
C LEU A 489 -23.60 9.73 2.79
N VAL A 490 -23.81 9.24 4.01
CA VAL A 490 -25.09 9.35 4.74
C VAL A 490 -24.84 10.00 6.12
N PRO A 491 -24.53 11.32 6.17
CA PRO A 491 -24.17 12.03 7.40
C PRO A 491 -25.32 12.13 8.42
N SER A 492 -26.55 11.83 8.01
CA SER A 492 -27.72 11.73 8.90
C SER A 492 -27.66 10.52 9.85
N VAL A 493 -26.80 9.55 9.57
CA VAL A 493 -26.64 8.31 10.34
C VAL A 493 -25.28 8.36 11.02
N THR A 494 -25.25 8.09 12.34
CA THR A 494 -24.01 8.06 13.11
C THR A 494 -23.67 6.64 13.55
N TRP A 495 -22.38 6.38 13.75
CA TRP A 495 -21.91 5.07 14.19
C TRP A 495 -22.51 4.71 15.56
N GLU A 496 -22.40 5.59 16.55
CA GLU A 496 -22.71 5.30 17.95
C GLU A 496 -24.20 5.12 18.21
N LYS A 497 -25.03 5.99 17.60
CA LYS A 497 -26.47 6.02 17.85
C LYS A 497 -27.22 5.00 17.02
N ASP A 498 -26.84 4.84 15.76
CA ASP A 498 -27.67 4.19 14.76
C ASP A 498 -27.08 2.85 14.29
N LEU A 499 -25.79 2.81 13.92
CA LEU A 499 -25.22 1.70 13.17
C LEU A 499 -24.49 0.62 14.01
N ALA A 500 -23.86 1.00 15.13
CA ALA A 500 -22.98 0.10 15.88
C ALA A 500 -23.68 -1.19 16.32
N ALA A 501 -24.87 -1.09 16.93
CA ALA A 501 -25.62 -2.25 17.41
C ALA A 501 -26.06 -3.21 16.30
N PRO A 502 -26.78 -2.79 15.24
CA PRO A 502 -27.20 -3.70 14.18
C PRO A 502 -26.03 -4.29 13.40
N LEU A 503 -24.97 -3.53 13.14
CA LEU A 503 -23.80 -4.04 12.43
C LEU A 503 -23.01 -5.04 13.27
N LEU A 504 -22.80 -4.77 14.56
CA LEU A 504 -22.07 -5.67 15.44
C LEU A 504 -22.82 -7.01 15.63
N ARG A 505 -24.14 -6.99 15.74
CA ARG A 505 -24.96 -8.21 15.82
C ARG A 505 -24.80 -9.07 14.56
N GLU A 506 -24.85 -8.44 13.40
CA GLU A 506 -24.64 -9.10 12.12
C GLU A 506 -23.21 -9.66 12.00
N LEU A 507 -22.20 -8.87 12.36
CA LEU A 507 -20.79 -9.28 12.36
C LEU A 507 -20.54 -10.50 13.25
N LEU A 508 -21.00 -10.47 14.50
CA LEU A 508 -20.83 -11.57 15.44
C LEU A 508 -21.52 -12.85 14.95
N SER A 509 -22.69 -12.71 14.32
CA SER A 509 -23.44 -13.83 13.75
C SER A 509 -22.74 -14.46 12.53
N ARG A 510 -22.15 -13.64 11.65
CA ARG A 510 -21.35 -14.10 10.50
C ARG A 510 -20.05 -14.77 10.92
N ASN A 511 -19.45 -14.35 12.03
CA ASN A 511 -18.21 -14.91 12.55
C ASN A 511 -18.37 -16.33 13.12
N VAL A 512 -19.59 -16.72 13.50
CA VAL A 512 -19.87 -18.01 14.16
C VAL A 512 -19.36 -19.22 13.39
N VAL A 513 -19.64 -19.31 12.09
CA VAL A 513 -19.20 -20.46 11.28
C VAL A 513 -17.67 -20.64 11.30
N TRP A 514 -16.93 -19.53 11.35
CA TRP A 514 -15.47 -19.55 11.32
C TRP A 514 -14.88 -20.06 12.63
N TYR A 515 -15.40 -19.62 13.78
CA TYR A 515 -14.87 -20.06 15.05
C TYR A 515 -15.41 -21.44 15.48
N LEU A 516 -16.63 -21.82 15.08
CA LEU A 516 -17.17 -23.15 15.37
C LEU A 516 -16.43 -24.26 14.63
N LYS A 517 -15.91 -23.97 13.43
CA LYS A 517 -15.05 -24.88 12.67
C LYS A 517 -13.90 -25.41 13.53
N ASP A 518 -13.23 -24.52 14.27
CA ASP A 518 -12.05 -24.87 15.06
C ASP A 518 -12.39 -25.17 16.54
N ARG A 519 -13.50 -24.62 17.04
CA ARG A 519 -13.94 -24.71 18.44
C ARG A 519 -15.42 -25.12 18.53
N PRO A 520 -15.75 -26.38 18.23
CA PRO A 520 -17.14 -26.86 18.13
C PRO A 520 -17.94 -26.72 19.42
N HIS A 521 -17.32 -26.87 20.59
CA HIS A 521 -17.99 -26.75 21.89
C HIS A 521 -18.70 -25.41 22.04
N LEU A 522 -18.17 -24.32 21.47
CA LEU A 522 -18.79 -23.00 21.52
C LEU A 522 -20.21 -22.96 20.91
N ALA A 523 -20.64 -23.98 20.15
CA ALA A 523 -22.00 -24.10 19.64
C ALA A 523 -23.05 -24.35 20.74
N TYR A 524 -22.64 -24.84 21.92
CA TYR A 524 -23.57 -25.09 23.03
C TYR A 524 -24.12 -23.76 23.57
N THR A 525 -25.44 -23.54 23.58
CA THR A 525 -26.03 -22.24 23.94
C THR A 525 -26.71 -22.20 25.31
N SER A 526 -26.84 -23.33 26.00
CA SER A 526 -27.41 -23.35 27.35
C SER A 526 -26.49 -22.64 28.35
N ASP A 527 -27.06 -22.22 29.48
CA ASP A 527 -26.26 -21.63 30.56
C ASP A 527 -25.30 -22.69 31.13
N THR A 528 -24.04 -22.31 31.25
CA THR A 528 -22.92 -23.18 31.64
C THR A 528 -22.17 -22.62 32.87
N GLY A 529 -22.68 -21.54 33.47
CA GLY A 529 -22.03 -20.86 34.59
C GLY A 529 -20.81 -20.02 34.21
N LYS A 530 -20.29 -19.28 35.18
CA LYS A 530 -19.30 -18.21 34.99
C LYS A 530 -17.98 -18.66 34.35
N ILE A 531 -17.42 -19.79 34.78
CA ILE A 531 -16.12 -20.30 34.27
C ILE A 531 -16.20 -20.60 32.75
N CYS A 532 -17.31 -21.18 32.31
CA CYS A 532 -17.55 -21.47 30.90
C CYS A 532 -17.82 -20.19 30.10
N ASP A 533 -18.47 -19.20 30.70
CA ASP A 533 -18.71 -17.89 30.11
C ASP A 533 -17.40 -17.15 29.85
N ASP A 534 -16.47 -17.12 30.81
CA ASP A 534 -15.16 -16.51 30.65
C ASP A 534 -14.34 -17.20 29.55
N LEU A 535 -14.36 -18.54 29.51
CA LEU A 535 -13.66 -19.30 28.48
C LEU A 535 -14.25 -19.07 27.08
N ARG A 536 -15.58 -19.00 26.97
CA ARG A 536 -16.29 -18.65 25.72
C ARG A 536 -15.86 -17.27 25.23
N VAL A 537 -15.92 -16.27 26.10
CA VAL A 537 -15.56 -14.88 25.77
C VAL A 537 -14.13 -14.82 25.23
N LYS A 538 -13.18 -15.46 25.92
CA LYS A 538 -11.77 -15.50 25.50
C LYS A 538 -11.60 -16.20 24.15
N GLN A 539 -12.12 -17.41 24.01
CA GLN A 539 -11.91 -18.22 22.82
C GLN A 539 -12.60 -17.66 21.57
N THR A 540 -13.80 -17.09 21.72
CA THR A 540 -14.48 -16.41 20.61
C THR A 540 -13.73 -15.16 20.17
N PHE A 541 -13.18 -14.39 21.12
CA PHE A 541 -12.37 -13.23 20.79
C PHE A 541 -11.13 -13.64 19.98
N GLU A 542 -10.38 -14.63 20.48
CA GLU A 542 -9.19 -15.17 19.81
C GLU A 542 -9.47 -15.64 18.38
N ALA A 543 -10.62 -16.27 18.16
CA ALA A 543 -11.04 -16.73 16.83
C ALA A 543 -11.46 -15.59 15.89
N SER A 544 -11.96 -14.47 16.44
CA SER A 544 -12.56 -13.38 15.67
C SER A 544 -11.62 -12.18 15.47
N LYS A 545 -10.37 -12.25 15.97
CA LYS A 545 -9.41 -11.14 16.00
C LYS A 545 -9.32 -10.34 14.70
N THR A 546 -9.11 -11.01 13.57
CA THR A 546 -8.95 -10.34 12.27
C THR A 546 -10.18 -9.48 11.94
N SER A 547 -11.38 -10.06 11.99
CA SER A 547 -12.63 -9.33 11.70
C SER A 547 -12.87 -8.14 12.64
N LEU A 548 -12.56 -8.29 13.94
CA LEU A 548 -12.73 -7.23 14.93
C LEU A 548 -11.73 -6.09 14.73
N ARG A 549 -10.50 -6.41 14.32
CA ARG A 549 -9.47 -5.40 13.97
C ARG A 549 -9.83 -4.61 12.73
N LEU A 550 -10.35 -5.26 11.69
CA LEU A 550 -10.87 -4.58 10.50
C LEU A 550 -11.95 -3.57 10.89
N LEU A 551 -12.91 -3.99 11.72
CA LEU A 551 -13.97 -3.11 12.19
C LEU A 551 -13.42 -1.93 13.01
N MET A 552 -12.52 -2.19 13.98
CA MET A 552 -11.91 -1.13 14.80
C MET A 552 -11.20 -0.09 13.93
N PHE A 553 -10.46 -0.53 12.92
CA PHE A 553 -9.75 0.37 12.02
C PHE A 553 -10.73 1.23 11.22
N GLN A 554 -11.72 0.62 10.57
CA GLN A 554 -12.68 1.36 9.75
C GLN A 554 -13.51 2.35 10.57
N VAL A 555 -14.00 1.94 11.74
CA VAL A 555 -14.76 2.82 12.64
C VAL A 555 -13.91 4.00 13.09
N HIS A 556 -12.68 3.75 13.54
CA HIS A 556 -11.81 4.83 13.96
C HIS A 556 -11.44 5.75 12.79
N PHE A 557 -11.11 5.20 11.63
CA PHE A 557 -10.81 5.99 10.43
C PHE A 557 -11.98 6.89 10.05
N LEU A 558 -13.19 6.31 9.92
CA LEU A 558 -14.39 7.05 9.55
C LEU A 558 -14.68 8.16 10.56
N ARG A 559 -14.51 7.89 11.86
CA ARG A 559 -14.65 8.94 12.89
C ARG A 559 -13.60 10.02 12.70
N SER A 560 -12.32 9.68 12.61
CA SER A 560 -11.25 10.67 12.52
C SER A 560 -11.34 11.57 11.29
N VAL A 561 -11.85 11.06 10.16
CA VAL A 561 -12.00 11.84 8.91
C VAL A 561 -13.35 12.54 8.79
N LEU A 562 -14.43 11.96 9.34
CA LEU A 562 -15.78 12.55 9.28
C LEU A 562 -16.12 13.41 10.50
N SER A 563 -15.40 13.33 11.61
CA SER A 563 -15.62 14.19 12.80
C SER A 563 -14.72 15.43 12.82
N SER A 564 -13.67 15.49 12.01
CA SER A 564 -12.89 16.72 11.81
C SER A 564 -13.69 17.83 11.10
N THR A 565 -14.91 17.54 10.66
CA THR A 565 -15.83 18.50 10.02
C THR A 565 -16.88 19.09 10.98
N THR A 566 -16.92 18.64 12.24
CA THR A 566 -17.77 19.23 13.28
C THR A 566 -16.93 20.11 14.19
N ASP A 567 -16.67 21.35 13.76
CA ASP A 567 -16.11 22.38 14.63
C ASP A 567 -17.06 22.62 15.82
N SER A 568 -16.60 22.22 17.01
CA SER A 568 -16.29 23.11 18.14
C SER A 568 -17.14 24.38 18.37
N SER A 569 -18.43 24.37 18.01
CA SER A 569 -19.36 25.45 18.31
C SER A 569 -20.72 24.88 18.75
N SER A 570 -21.12 25.30 19.95
CA SER A 570 -22.33 24.93 20.70
C SER A 570 -22.37 23.50 21.25
N ILE A 571 -21.95 23.37 22.51
CA ILE A 571 -22.63 22.48 23.45
C ILE A 571 -23.86 23.27 23.91
N PRO A 572 -25.10 22.96 23.48
CA PRO A 572 -26.25 23.33 24.27
C PRO A 572 -26.31 22.33 25.42
N THR A 573 -25.96 22.82 26.61
CA THR A 573 -26.29 22.19 27.89
C THR A 573 -27.81 22.26 28.05
N SER A 574 -28.56 21.41 27.33
CA SER A 574 -29.97 21.18 27.61
C SER A 574 -30.17 19.72 27.93
N THR A 575 -30.27 19.48 29.23
CA THR A 575 -30.73 18.26 29.88
C THR A 575 -32.14 17.92 29.35
N SER A 576 -32.21 17.27 28.20
CA SER A 576 -33.39 16.50 27.81
C SER A 576 -33.06 15.03 28.07
N GLN A 577 -33.73 14.48 29.08
CA GLN A 577 -33.66 13.08 29.44
C GLN A 577 -34.15 12.24 28.25
N SER A 578 -33.22 11.80 27.41
CA SER A 578 -33.46 10.71 26.46
C SER A 578 -33.36 9.42 27.26
N THR A 579 -34.50 8.74 27.42
CA THR A 579 -34.60 7.49 28.15
C THR A 579 -33.75 6.41 27.47
N ALA A 580 -32.70 5.97 28.16
CA ALA A 580 -31.93 4.80 27.76
C ALA A 580 -32.85 3.56 27.68
N PRO A 581 -32.70 2.68 26.67
CA PRO A 581 -33.45 1.43 26.61
C PRO A 581 -33.13 0.58 27.85
N LYS A 582 -34.15 -0.04 28.47
CA LYS A 582 -34.03 -0.65 29.80
C LYS A 582 -33.29 -2.00 29.81
N SER A 583 -32.93 -2.54 28.64
CA SER A 583 -32.02 -3.69 28.51
C SER A 583 -31.43 -3.81 27.10
N ASP A 584 -30.36 -4.60 26.95
CA ASP A 584 -29.73 -4.89 25.65
C ASP A 584 -30.70 -5.66 24.78
N LEU A 585 -31.44 -6.59 25.38
CA LEU A 585 -32.51 -7.28 24.69
C LEU A 585 -33.54 -6.26 24.22
N GLU A 586 -33.96 -5.26 25.01
CA GLU A 586 -34.80 -4.17 24.53
C GLU A 586 -34.12 -3.23 23.52
N GLY A 587 -32.81 -2.96 23.55
CA GLY A 587 -32.12 -2.24 22.47
C GLY A 587 -32.06 -3.06 21.17
N PHE A 588 -31.85 -4.37 21.29
CA PHE A 588 -31.85 -5.37 20.22
C PHE A 588 -33.28 -5.74 19.76
N THR A 589 -34.32 -5.49 20.56
CA THR A 589 -35.72 -5.90 20.34
C THR A 589 -36.64 -4.70 20.09
N LEU A 590 -36.38 -3.49 20.60
CA LEU A 590 -37.11 -2.27 20.22
C LEU A 590 -36.83 -1.87 18.77
N VAL A 591 -35.68 -2.24 18.22
CA VAL A 591 -35.41 -2.09 16.78
C VAL A 591 -36.01 -3.25 15.97
N CYS A 592 -36.30 -4.41 16.59
CA CYS A 592 -36.60 -5.66 15.86
C CYS A 592 -37.98 -6.31 16.15
N HIS A 593 -38.79 -5.84 17.12
CA HIS A 593 -40.11 -6.43 17.45
C HIS A 593 -41.31 -5.55 17.15
N ASN A 594 -41.11 -4.26 16.85
CA ASN A 594 -42.16 -3.44 16.26
C ASN A 594 -41.87 -3.27 14.78
N ARG A 595 -42.37 -4.20 13.95
CA ARG A 595 -42.95 -3.96 12.61
C ARG A 595 -43.15 -5.26 11.83
N LYS A 596 -44.13 -6.07 12.27
CA LYS A 596 -44.98 -6.78 11.31
C LYS A 596 -45.87 -5.74 10.64
N LYS A 597 -45.41 -5.17 9.52
CA LYS A 597 -46.21 -4.59 8.44
C LYS A 597 -45.26 -4.07 7.37
N ASP A 598 -45.44 -4.54 6.15
CA ASP A 598 -44.88 -3.96 4.95
C ASP A 598 -45.11 -2.44 4.95
N GLN A 599 -44.06 -1.68 4.59
CA GLN A 599 -43.92 -0.21 4.60
C GLN A 599 -43.31 0.42 5.86
N ILE A 600 -42.03 0.09 6.13
CA ILE A 600 -41.16 1.06 6.83
C ILE A 600 -40.87 2.20 5.88
N LYS A 601 -41.42 3.40 6.14
CA LYS A 601 -41.13 4.61 5.38
C LYS A 601 -39.68 5.02 5.64
N ILE A 602 -38.85 4.92 4.62
CA ILE A 602 -37.46 5.39 4.64
C ILE A 602 -37.50 6.92 4.80
N PRO A 603 -36.68 7.52 5.69
CA PRO A 603 -36.60 8.98 5.79
C PRO A 603 -36.28 9.59 4.42
N VAL A 604 -36.87 10.74 4.12
CA VAL A 604 -36.54 11.45 2.88
C VAL A 604 -35.15 12.07 3.05
N ILE A 605 -34.30 11.91 2.04
CA ILE A 605 -32.97 12.52 2.04
C ILE A 605 -33.10 14.05 2.08
N ASN A 606 -32.41 14.69 3.04
CA ASN A 606 -32.25 16.13 3.02
C ASN A 606 -31.03 16.46 2.14
N SER A 607 -31.28 16.63 0.83
CA SER A 607 -30.24 16.80 -0.17
C SER A 607 -29.35 18.02 0.10
N THR A 608 -29.92 19.13 0.58
CA THR A 608 -29.17 20.35 0.89
C THR A 608 -28.19 20.14 2.05
N THR A 609 -28.65 19.58 3.17
CA THR A 609 -27.80 19.31 4.33
C THR A 609 -26.74 18.24 4.01
N THR A 610 -27.13 17.20 3.28
CA THR A 610 -26.21 16.12 2.87
C THR A 610 -25.09 16.66 1.98
N THR A 611 -25.45 17.42 0.94
CA THR A 611 -24.48 18.06 0.03
C THR A 611 -23.55 19.00 0.77
N SER A 612 -24.08 19.79 1.70
CA SER A 612 -23.29 20.72 2.52
C SER A 612 -22.27 19.97 3.40
N SER A 613 -22.68 18.87 4.03
CA SER A 613 -21.79 18.02 4.83
C SER A 613 -20.67 17.41 3.98
N LEU A 614 -21.00 16.88 2.80
CA LEU A 614 -20.01 16.30 1.88
C LEU A 614 -19.01 17.35 1.40
N LEU A 615 -19.48 18.55 1.03
CA LEU A 615 -18.61 19.66 0.66
C LEU A 615 -17.69 20.08 1.80
N THR A 616 -18.15 20.04 3.06
CA THR A 616 -17.28 20.27 4.22
C THR A 616 -16.19 19.21 4.32
N THR A 617 -16.51 17.93 4.15
CA THR A 617 -15.50 16.86 4.13
C THR A 617 -14.49 17.04 2.99
N ILE A 618 -14.96 17.37 1.78
CA ILE A 618 -14.08 17.66 0.64
C ILE A 618 -13.16 18.84 0.96
N LYS A 619 -13.67 19.91 1.58
CA LYS A 619 -12.84 21.06 2.01
C LYS A 619 -11.76 20.68 3.02
N THR A 620 -11.94 19.62 3.81
CA THR A 620 -10.87 19.12 4.70
C THR A 620 -9.81 18.29 3.96
N LEU A 621 -10.17 17.61 2.87
CA LEU A 621 -9.26 16.76 2.08
C LEU A 621 -8.55 17.53 0.94
N ALA A 622 -9.17 18.59 0.43
CA ALA A 622 -8.66 19.37 -0.70
C ALA A 622 -7.29 20.03 -0.42
N PRO A 623 -7.00 20.60 0.77
CA PRO A 623 -5.71 21.21 1.05
C PRO A 623 -4.53 20.23 0.97
N THR A 624 -4.79 18.94 1.21
CA THR A 624 -3.81 17.86 1.13
C THR A 624 -3.95 17.05 -0.15
N TYR A 625 -4.72 17.52 -1.14
CA TYR A 625 -4.92 16.86 -2.43
C TYR A 625 -5.45 15.42 -2.32
N GLY A 626 -6.28 15.15 -1.30
CA GLY A 626 -6.77 13.81 -0.99
C GLY A 626 -5.79 12.93 -0.21
N LEU A 627 -4.63 13.44 0.20
CA LEU A 627 -3.70 12.75 1.10
C LEU A 627 -4.06 13.01 2.57
N PRO A 628 -3.68 12.14 3.52
CA PRO A 628 -3.86 12.40 4.94
C PRO A 628 -3.01 13.57 5.42
N SER A 629 -3.49 14.31 6.41
CA SER A 629 -2.64 15.27 7.14
C SER A 629 -1.59 14.53 7.99
N PRO A 630 -0.47 15.18 8.39
CA PRO A 630 0.52 14.56 9.25
C PRO A 630 -0.07 14.15 10.60
N THR A 631 -0.99 14.97 11.12
CA THR A 631 -1.73 14.71 12.36
C THR A 631 -2.61 13.46 12.23
N LEU A 632 -3.34 13.32 11.12
CA LEU A 632 -4.16 12.14 10.84
C LEU A 632 -3.29 10.88 10.70
N SER A 633 -2.17 10.98 9.99
CA SER A 633 -1.20 9.89 9.82
C SER A 633 -0.61 9.43 11.15
N ALA A 634 -0.17 10.38 11.99
CA ALA A 634 0.37 10.08 13.31
C ALA A 634 -0.69 9.45 14.24
N SER A 635 -1.91 9.98 14.24
CA SER A 635 -3.03 9.46 15.03
C SER A 635 -3.37 8.03 14.63
N LEU A 636 -3.46 7.74 13.33
CA LEU A 636 -3.77 6.41 12.83
C LEU A 636 -2.64 5.40 13.04
N ALA A 637 -1.38 5.81 12.91
CA ALA A 637 -0.24 4.97 13.27
C ALA A 637 -0.27 4.59 14.76
N SER A 638 -0.69 5.52 15.62
CA SER A 638 -0.94 5.23 17.04
C SER A 638 -2.10 4.27 17.23
N GLN A 639 -3.21 4.50 16.53
CA GLN A 639 -4.39 3.65 16.60
C GLN A 639 -4.11 2.22 16.15
N CYS A 640 -3.33 2.03 15.07
CA CYS A 640 -2.94 0.70 14.61
C CYS A 640 -2.20 -0.06 15.73
N ARG A 641 -1.28 0.60 16.45
CA ARG A 641 -0.60 -0.02 17.60
C ARG A 641 -1.58 -0.41 18.72
N GLN A 642 -2.57 0.43 19.00
CA GLN A 642 -3.61 0.15 20.00
C GLN A 642 -4.54 -1.00 19.57
N ILE A 643 -4.98 -1.04 18.32
CA ILE A 643 -5.82 -2.12 17.76
C ILE A 643 -5.14 -3.47 17.92
N LEU A 644 -3.80 -3.50 17.80
CA LEU A 644 -3.02 -4.73 17.93
C LEU A 644 -2.83 -5.20 19.37
N SER A 645 -2.81 -4.27 20.33
CA SER A 645 -2.70 -4.61 21.76
C SER A 645 -4.00 -5.12 22.36
N ILE A 646 -5.16 -4.83 21.73
CA ILE A 646 -6.47 -5.30 22.18
C ILE A 646 -6.58 -6.82 22.04
N SER A 647 -6.83 -7.48 23.18
CA SER A 647 -6.85 -8.93 23.32
C SER A 647 -8.14 -9.51 23.93
N SER A 648 -9.14 -8.66 24.20
CA SER A 648 -10.44 -9.07 24.75
C SER A 648 -11.58 -8.18 24.28
N PHE A 649 -12.83 -8.63 24.47
CA PHE A 649 -14.03 -7.94 23.98
C PHE A 649 -14.28 -6.58 24.65
N LEU A 650 -13.96 -6.42 25.93
CA LEU A 650 -14.25 -5.18 26.66
C LEU A 650 -13.45 -3.98 26.11
N PRO A 651 -12.10 -4.06 25.98
CA PRO A 651 -11.33 -3.02 25.30
C PRO A 651 -11.71 -2.85 23.83
N PHE A 652 -12.15 -3.91 23.14
CA PHE A 652 -12.69 -3.82 21.78
C PHE A 652 -13.95 -2.94 21.73
N PHE A 653 -14.95 -3.20 22.58
CA PHE A 653 -16.18 -2.41 22.64
C PHE A 653 -15.90 -0.95 23.01
N GLN A 654 -14.97 -0.71 23.93
CA GLN A 654 -14.50 0.64 24.26
C GLN A 654 -13.89 1.34 23.04
N SER A 655 -13.04 0.64 22.27
CA SER A 655 -12.39 1.18 21.08
C SER A 655 -13.36 1.59 19.98
N ILE A 656 -14.52 0.93 19.88
CA ILE A 656 -15.57 1.28 18.92
C ILE A 656 -16.69 2.11 19.55
N ALA A 657 -16.51 2.64 20.77
CA ALA A 657 -17.51 3.38 21.53
C ALA A 657 -18.88 2.67 21.63
N PHE A 658 -18.87 1.34 21.72
CA PHE A 658 -20.07 0.53 21.91
C PHE A 658 -20.25 0.18 23.39
N LYS A 659 -21.49 0.30 23.88
CA LYS A 659 -21.86 -0.14 25.24
C LYS A 659 -22.80 -1.32 25.12
N THR A 660 -22.44 -2.43 25.77
CA THR A 660 -23.32 -3.58 25.97
C THR A 660 -23.90 -3.52 27.37
N SER A 661 -25.19 -3.78 27.50
CA SER A 661 -25.92 -3.89 28.76
C SER A 661 -26.27 -5.34 29.16
N SER A 662 -25.94 -6.32 28.33
CA SER A 662 -25.95 -7.75 28.61
C SER A 662 -24.53 -8.25 28.87
N SER A 663 -24.40 -9.41 29.51
CA SER A 663 -23.10 -10.06 29.63
C SER A 663 -22.59 -10.46 28.24
N ILE A 664 -21.28 -10.31 28.01
CA ILE A 664 -20.65 -10.64 26.72
C ILE A 664 -20.93 -12.11 26.35
N ALA A 665 -20.92 -13.02 27.33
CA ALA A 665 -21.25 -14.43 27.09
C ALA A 665 -22.70 -14.64 26.60
N SER A 666 -23.67 -13.88 27.14
CA SER A 666 -25.05 -13.91 26.67
C SER A 666 -25.18 -13.39 25.24
N LEU A 667 -24.49 -12.29 24.92
CA LEU A 667 -24.41 -11.75 23.56
C LEU A 667 -23.84 -12.79 22.57
N LEU A 668 -22.77 -13.49 22.95
CA LEU A 668 -22.15 -14.51 22.11
C LEU A 668 -23.03 -15.76 21.94
N ARG A 669 -23.78 -16.18 22.96
CA ARG A 669 -24.83 -17.21 22.82
C ARG A 669 -25.96 -16.75 21.90
N GLY A 670 -26.33 -15.48 21.95
CA GLY A 670 -27.27 -14.85 21.03
C GLY A 670 -26.77 -14.94 19.58
N ALA A 671 -25.51 -14.57 19.34
CA ALA A 671 -24.90 -14.64 18.02
C ALA A 671 -24.89 -16.06 17.43
N VAL A 672 -24.68 -17.11 18.25
CA VAL A 672 -24.81 -18.50 17.78
C VAL A 672 -26.26 -18.79 17.35
N ARG A 673 -27.26 -18.41 18.13
CA ARG A 673 -28.67 -18.61 17.77
C ARG A 673 -29.06 -17.83 16.51
N ASP A 674 -28.68 -16.56 16.43
CA ASP A 674 -28.94 -15.70 15.28
C ASP A 674 -28.27 -16.28 14.02
N SER A 675 -27.01 -16.73 14.13
CA SER A 675 -26.29 -17.39 13.03
C SER A 675 -26.97 -18.66 12.52
N ALA A 676 -27.56 -19.47 13.42
CA ALA A 676 -28.33 -20.65 13.04
C ALA A 676 -29.63 -20.25 12.32
N ASN A 677 -30.36 -19.26 12.85
CA ASN A 677 -31.61 -18.76 12.27
C ASN A 677 -31.41 -18.13 10.89
N SER A 678 -30.30 -17.41 10.69
CA SER A 678 -29.90 -16.82 9.40
C SER A 678 -29.31 -17.85 8.43
N GLY A 679 -29.10 -19.11 8.85
CA GLY A 679 -28.52 -20.15 8.03
C GLY A 679 -27.03 -19.94 7.71
N TYR A 680 -26.30 -19.15 8.51
CA TYR A 680 -24.86 -18.93 8.33
C TYR A 680 -24.03 -20.15 8.75
N HIS A 681 -24.55 -20.96 9.67
CA HIS A 681 -23.99 -22.25 10.00
C HIS A 681 -25.09 -23.30 10.18
N GLN A 682 -24.70 -24.56 10.10
CA GLN A 682 -25.48 -25.71 10.53
C GLN A 682 -24.77 -26.34 11.75
N ASN A 683 -25.52 -26.80 12.76
CA ASN A 683 -24.91 -27.50 13.90
C ASN A 683 -24.94 -29.02 13.65
N PRO A 684 -23.79 -29.69 13.42
CA PRO A 684 -23.73 -31.12 13.15
C PRO A 684 -23.59 -31.97 14.43
N TYR A 685 -23.65 -31.37 15.61
CA TYR A 685 -23.49 -32.03 16.91
C TYR A 685 -24.77 -31.95 17.72
N TRP A 686 -25.00 -32.98 18.51
CA TRP A 686 -26.10 -32.98 19.48
C TRP A 686 -25.65 -32.24 20.73
N ASP A 687 -26.59 -31.71 21.51
CA ASP A 687 -26.26 -30.96 22.74
C ASP A 687 -25.39 -31.78 23.70
N LEU A 688 -25.59 -33.11 23.77
CA LEU A 688 -24.79 -34.03 24.57
C LEU A 688 -23.33 -34.15 24.08
N GLU A 689 -23.13 -34.15 22.76
CA GLU A 689 -21.78 -34.14 22.19
C GLU A 689 -21.07 -32.81 22.46
N LEU A 690 -21.79 -31.69 22.34
CA LEU A 690 -21.25 -30.36 22.61
C LEU A 690 -20.90 -30.16 24.08
N TYR A 691 -21.72 -30.69 25.00
CA TYR A 691 -21.46 -30.70 26.43
C TYR A 691 -20.17 -31.46 26.77
N GLU A 692 -19.97 -32.66 26.22
CA GLU A 692 -18.74 -33.42 26.46
C GLU A 692 -17.50 -32.74 25.87
N LEU A 693 -17.63 -32.07 24.72
CA LEU A 693 -16.55 -31.25 24.17
C LEU A 693 -16.20 -30.07 25.10
N TRP A 694 -17.20 -29.42 25.70
CA TRP A 694 -17.00 -28.39 26.73
C TRP A 694 -16.29 -28.94 27.96
N ARG A 695 -16.76 -30.09 28.47
CA ARG A 695 -16.17 -30.77 29.63
C ARG A 695 -14.69 -31.10 29.39
N GLY A 696 -14.35 -31.51 28.17
CA GLY A 696 -12.98 -31.76 27.75
C GLY A 696 -12.06 -30.53 27.82
N GLN A 697 -12.58 -29.33 27.56
CA GLN A 697 -11.79 -28.08 27.67
C GLN A 697 -11.42 -27.72 29.11
N LEU A 698 -12.23 -28.17 30.08
CA LEU A 698 -12.06 -27.87 31.52
C LEU A 698 -11.26 -28.95 32.28
N GLY A 699 -10.69 -29.94 31.57
CA GLY A 699 -9.88 -30.98 32.19
C GLY A 699 -10.66 -32.10 32.89
N GLY A 700 -11.95 -32.26 32.57
CA GLY A 700 -12.77 -33.42 33.01
C GLY A 700 -13.37 -33.33 34.42
N ASN A 701 -12.81 -32.50 35.30
CA ASN A 701 -13.32 -32.18 36.63
C ASN A 701 -14.14 -30.88 36.57
N VAL A 702 -15.39 -30.98 36.14
CA VAL A 702 -16.31 -29.83 36.10
C VAL A 702 -17.30 -29.95 37.26
N PRO A 703 -17.53 -28.90 38.07
CA PRO A 703 -18.52 -28.89 39.14
C PRO A 703 -19.97 -28.68 38.62
N PHE A 704 -20.21 -28.90 37.33
CA PHE A 704 -21.50 -28.64 36.68
C PHE A 704 -22.27 -29.95 36.51
N GLU A 705 -23.47 -30.04 37.09
CA GLU A 705 -24.35 -31.20 36.93
C GLU A 705 -24.80 -31.33 35.46
N ALA A 706 -24.74 -32.55 34.92
CA ALA A 706 -25.29 -32.81 33.60
C ALA A 706 -26.79 -32.44 33.59
N PRO A 707 -27.33 -31.90 32.47
CA PRO A 707 -28.75 -31.62 32.37
C PRO A 707 -29.61 -32.79 32.83
N VAL A 708 -30.69 -32.50 33.55
CA VAL A 708 -31.56 -33.52 34.16
C VAL A 708 -32.01 -34.52 33.09
N GLY A 709 -31.75 -35.81 33.32
CA GLY A 709 -32.08 -36.91 32.40
C GLY A 709 -30.91 -37.43 31.54
N TRP A 710 -29.74 -36.80 31.58
CA TRP A 710 -28.58 -37.23 30.80
C TRP A 710 -27.74 -38.27 31.57
N ARG A 711 -27.72 -39.52 31.11
CA ARG A 711 -26.93 -40.59 31.78
C ARG A 711 -25.43 -40.38 31.52
N ARG A 712 -24.64 -40.31 32.60
CA ARG A 712 -23.15 -40.17 32.59
C ARG A 712 -22.40 -41.24 31.78
N ASN A 713 -23.03 -42.37 31.45
CA ASN A 713 -22.40 -43.54 30.83
C ASN A 713 -22.58 -43.66 29.30
N VAL A 714 -23.11 -42.64 28.61
CA VAL A 714 -23.53 -42.81 27.19
C VAL A 714 -22.50 -42.35 26.15
N VAL A 715 -21.42 -41.64 26.51
CA VAL A 715 -20.57 -41.02 25.47
C VAL A 715 -19.10 -41.39 25.59
N GLY A 716 -18.74 -42.51 24.98
CA GLY A 716 -17.37 -42.81 24.61
C GLY A 716 -17.10 -42.37 23.16
N ASN A 717 -16.27 -41.33 22.98
CA ASN A 717 -15.71 -40.81 21.71
C ASN A 717 -16.62 -39.90 20.84
N VAL A 718 -16.76 -38.62 21.22
CA VAL A 718 -17.26 -37.58 20.30
C VAL A 718 -16.24 -37.38 19.16
N ARG A 719 -16.67 -37.54 17.90
CA ARG A 719 -15.82 -37.31 16.71
C ARG A 719 -15.88 -35.85 16.28
N THR A 720 -14.74 -35.15 16.27
CA THR A 720 -14.64 -33.76 15.80
C THR A 720 -14.36 -33.71 14.28
N GLY A 721 -14.46 -32.51 13.71
CA GLY A 721 -14.21 -32.27 12.27
C GLY A 721 -15.46 -32.35 11.38
N ARG A 722 -16.67 -32.47 11.96
CA ARG A 722 -17.92 -32.29 11.22
C ARG A 722 -18.07 -30.83 10.78
N SER A 723 -18.54 -30.61 9.55
CA SER A 723 -18.63 -29.26 8.95
C SER A 723 -19.81 -28.47 9.48
N PHE A 724 -19.54 -27.27 9.98
CA PHE A 724 -20.54 -26.25 10.29
C PHE A 724 -20.98 -25.43 9.05
N PHE A 725 -20.35 -25.63 7.88
CA PHE A 725 -20.70 -24.90 6.66
C PHE A 725 -21.99 -25.44 6.03
N PRO A 726 -22.99 -24.59 5.76
CA PRO A 726 -24.25 -25.01 5.13
C PRO A 726 -24.06 -25.71 3.78
N GLY A 727 -24.82 -26.77 3.53
CA GLY A 727 -24.82 -27.50 2.25
C GLY A 727 -23.58 -28.36 1.98
N SER A 728 -22.74 -28.59 3.01
CA SER A 728 -21.70 -29.62 2.97
C SER A 728 -22.35 -30.97 3.26
N GLY A 729 -22.63 -31.78 2.24
CA GLY A 729 -23.08 -33.16 2.44
C GLY A 729 -22.11 -33.89 3.40
N GLY A 730 -22.65 -34.71 4.30
CA GLY A 730 -21.98 -35.27 5.49
C GLY A 730 -20.79 -36.22 5.27
N GLN A 731 -19.94 -36.00 4.26
CA GLN A 731 -18.71 -36.76 4.00
C GLN A 731 -17.47 -36.01 4.46
N GLY A 732 -17.40 -35.68 5.75
CA GLY A 732 -16.13 -35.33 6.40
C GLY A 732 -15.73 -36.49 7.31
N GLY A 733 -14.70 -37.25 6.95
CA GLY A 733 -14.15 -38.32 7.78
C GLY A 733 -13.69 -37.76 9.14
N GLY A 734 -14.55 -37.84 10.16
CA GLY A 734 -14.28 -37.29 11.49
C GLY A 734 -13.02 -37.92 12.10
N GLN A 735 -12.11 -37.09 12.61
CA GLN A 735 -10.91 -37.56 13.30
C GLN A 735 -11.27 -38.03 14.72
N ARG A 736 -10.71 -39.17 15.14
CA ARG A 736 -10.75 -39.59 16.54
C ARG A 736 -9.88 -38.65 17.36
N ILE A 737 -10.34 -38.28 18.55
CA ILE A 737 -9.56 -37.51 19.53
C ILE A 737 -8.26 -38.29 19.82
N LYS A 738 -7.12 -37.81 19.29
CA LYS A 738 -5.82 -38.14 19.86
C LYS A 738 -5.71 -37.32 21.15
N LYS A 739 -5.39 -37.99 22.27
CA LYS A 739 -5.20 -37.39 23.61
C LYS A 739 -4.83 -35.91 23.49
N VAL A 740 -5.75 -35.03 23.88
CA VAL A 740 -5.49 -33.60 24.00
C VAL A 740 -4.25 -33.47 24.88
N VAL A 741 -3.18 -32.87 24.33
CA VAL A 741 -2.03 -32.46 25.13
C VAL A 741 -2.61 -31.58 26.23
N LYS A 742 -2.58 -32.08 27.47
CA LYS A 742 -3.10 -31.37 28.64
C LYS A 742 -2.48 -29.96 28.62
N PRO A 743 -3.26 -28.88 28.54
CA PRO A 743 -2.76 -27.61 29.00
C PRO A 743 -2.43 -27.83 30.48
N THR A 744 -1.17 -27.61 30.88
CA THR A 744 -0.81 -27.58 32.28
C THR A 744 -1.67 -26.50 32.93
N VAL A 745 -2.61 -26.94 33.77
CA VAL A 745 -3.58 -26.09 34.49
C VAL A 745 -2.88 -24.96 35.26
N GLN A 746 -1.59 -25.12 35.59
CA GLN A 746 -0.74 -24.11 36.22
C GLN A 746 -0.68 -22.77 35.45
N ALA A 747 -0.53 -22.78 34.11
CA ALA A 747 -0.30 -21.55 33.34
C ALA A 747 -1.55 -20.66 33.19
N ALA A 748 -2.74 -21.19 33.47
CA ALA A 748 -3.99 -20.42 33.44
C ALA A 748 -4.28 -19.71 34.76
N TRP A 749 -3.61 -20.09 35.86
CA TRP A 749 -3.88 -19.61 37.22
C TRP A 749 -2.91 -18.49 37.64
N ASP A 750 -1.66 -18.52 37.16
CA ASP A 750 -0.62 -17.53 37.52
C ASP A 750 -0.89 -16.11 36.98
N GLY A 751 -1.79 -15.94 36.02
CA GLY A 751 -2.13 -14.64 35.43
C GLY A 751 -3.23 -13.84 36.15
N TRP A 752 -3.82 -14.37 37.23
CA TRP A 752 -5.04 -13.83 37.85
C TRP A 752 -4.81 -13.04 39.13
N GLY A 753 -3.57 -12.79 39.57
CA GLY A 753 -3.25 -11.88 40.68
C GLY A 753 -4.06 -12.13 41.97
N CYS A 754 -4.46 -13.38 42.23
CA CYS A 754 -5.28 -13.74 43.38
C CYS A 754 -4.39 -14.22 44.53
N SER A 755 -4.61 -13.69 45.73
CA SER A 755 -3.90 -14.08 46.95
C SER A 755 -4.08 -15.58 47.25
N PRO A 756 -3.07 -16.28 47.81
CA PRO A 756 -3.17 -17.69 48.22
C PRO A 756 -4.34 -18.02 49.16
N ASP A 757 -4.98 -17.01 49.76
CA ASP A 757 -6.07 -17.15 50.73
C ASP A 757 -7.49 -17.01 50.12
N CYS A 758 -7.65 -17.04 48.79
CA CYS A 758 -8.98 -16.96 48.17
C CYS A 758 -9.76 -18.29 48.32
N GLU A 759 -10.73 -18.33 49.24
CA GLU A 759 -11.60 -19.49 49.52
C GLU A 759 -12.41 -19.99 48.30
N ILE A 760 -12.58 -19.16 47.25
CA ILE A 760 -13.30 -19.55 46.03
C ILE A 760 -12.44 -20.42 45.11
N CYS A 761 -11.12 -20.23 45.10
CA CYS A 761 -10.20 -20.93 44.20
C CYS A 761 -9.58 -22.20 44.80
N TYR A 762 -9.51 -22.29 46.13
CA TYR A 762 -9.04 -23.46 46.86
C TYR A 762 -10.00 -23.82 48.01
N PRO A 763 -11.01 -24.67 47.78
CA PRO A 763 -11.75 -25.25 48.90
C PRO A 763 -10.77 -26.16 49.67
N ARG A 764 -10.57 -25.91 50.96
CA ARG A 764 -9.79 -26.82 51.82
C ARG A 764 -10.45 -28.21 51.79
N ARG A 765 -9.57 -29.22 51.69
CA ARG A 765 -9.78 -30.65 51.45
C ARG A 765 -11.05 -31.29 52.01
#